data_AF-A0ABD1ZV88-F1
#
_entry.id   AF-A0ABD1ZV88-F1
#
_cell.length_a   1.000
_cell.length_b   1.000
_cell.length_c   1.000
_cell.angle_alpha   90.00
_cell.angle_beta   90.00
_cell.angle_gamma   90.00
#
_symmetry.space_group_name_H-M   'P 1'
#
loop_
_entity.id
_entity.type
_entity.pdbx_description
1 polymer ?
#
loop_
_entity_poly.entity_id
_entity_poly.type
_entity_poly.pdbx_seq_one_letter_code
_entity_poly.pdbx_strand_id
1 'polypeptide(L)'
;MGKKTYHIKDGITNQAFTLDDITESNGNRIDTNSISKETTERTQWGNDKEFLMSCIAMSVGLGNIWRFPFTAYENGGGAFLIPYIIILIVIGKPFYLLEMILGQFSSRSAVKIWEIAPAFKGIGIAQFLTLLALTSYYCSLMALTLFYLVVSFQSELPWGKCKKEWGEYCVNSLKENDTGVTLNGTSLSNVLREKENIDDGIGLPDWRLTICLFISWLCIFVIVVRGIKSSGKAAYFTAIFPYVVMLILLIRAVTLNGSANGILYFITPDWNKLWTSSIWYNAVGQCFFSLTVCFGAVVMFASHNKIDHNIYRDAMVVTTLDTFTSFLAGCTIFGILGNLSYELDAKDIGTVVRGGTGLAFISYPETIVKFDFLPQFFAVVFFVMIFVLGIGSEVGLTSSIISIINDQFPKWKHWHIAAGTCFLEFLIGLLYVTPGGQYMVTFIDYYATSFLAFIPAIFEMIAVSWCYGINNFLDDVEFMLNRRLSIFWKVCWSFLTPAIITVIFIYNMINLELLTYNGFNYPDVAYVVGWILFSVAVLQIPLWILIAIYKKRHLPFLEMICQPFRPSKYWCPMNNEMKIKWLEFKEHRRKIKEDKIENGNENIFYKLFKSFLKISIVSKKNGNQTSYDNPSFEITNERDIQRSNNDQNESRELEDLEQSQEEKKTQGSWNNSIEFLMSCIAMSVGFGNIWRFPFTAYKNGGGAFLIPYIILLFLVGKPFYFLEMIMGQFSGRSSIRVWNVSPAFVGVGWAQFSSTIILATYYSSLMALTLYYLIASFSIELPWAKCLEEWGAYCIDSSSKRKNIMMTNDTSLLKGNYFSHKLDHTVNNPVYRSSAELYFLNAVLHEKDNIDDGIGLPDWKLTLCLFGCWVSVCIIIFQGAKSTGRASYFLAIFPYIILIALLIRAVTLNGAANGILFFITPQWDMLLKPEVWYAAVTQCFFSLSVCFGAIVTYSTNNEFKHNIYRDAMIITTLDTFTSMIAGCAIFGILGNLAYEMDIKDIGTVVKDGTGLAFISYPDAIAKFEVLPQLFSVLFFVMMFVLGIGSSVGMTTSLLVILNEQFPNLKTWQIVLPLCSLGFLIGIVYVTPGGQWVLVLADYYGTSFVVFILATFEMIGIIHVYGIENFIEDIEFMLDMKPSMFWKICWFIITPVILIIIFFYTVVNLQPLVYAGKSFPTAAHAAGVIILCIGVLQIPIWMLLAILKNRHLPLKKMITKAFQPTSQWGPKEMNYRKQWLTFKEEKMKIRNMRDRSKWLQTIQIVFDLFS
;
A
#
# COMPACT_ATOMS: atom_id res chain seq x y z
N MET A 1 34.45 48.36 16.01
CA MET A 1 33.82 49.05 14.87
C MET A 1 34.52 48.61 13.60
N GLY A 2 33.79 48.25 12.55
CA GLY A 2 34.33 47.77 11.26
C GLY A 2 33.22 47.63 10.22
N LYS A 3 33.51 47.89 8.96
CA LYS A 3 32.50 47.98 7.87
C LYS A 3 32.01 46.60 7.43
N LYS A 4 30.71 46.52 7.08
CA LYS A 4 30.26 46.35 5.68
C LYS A 4 28.73 46.43 5.57
N THR A 5 28.22 47.58 5.13
CA THR A 5 26.90 47.69 4.51
C THR A 5 26.98 47.25 3.04
N TYR A 6 25.93 46.56 2.56
CA TYR A 6 25.68 46.40 1.13
C TYR A 6 24.36 47.10 0.81
N HIS A 7 24.39 48.07 -0.11
CA HIS A 7 23.18 48.56 -0.76
C HIS A 7 22.96 47.76 -2.04
N ILE A 8 21.72 47.40 -2.33
CA ILE A 8 21.27 47.11 -3.69
C ILE A 8 20.43 48.30 -4.13
N LYS A 9 20.65 48.73 -5.37
CA LYS A 9 20.06 49.92 -5.97
C LYS A 9 19.22 49.47 -7.18
N ASP A 10 18.19 50.27 -7.50
CA ASP A 10 17.42 50.25 -8.76
C ASP A 10 16.73 48.90 -9.11
N GLY A 11 15.39 48.87 -9.10
CA GLY A 11 14.63 47.60 -9.15
C GLY A 11 13.57 47.49 -10.24
N ILE A 12 13.13 46.25 -10.49
CA ILE A 12 11.83 45.92 -11.08
C ILE A 12 11.16 44.92 -10.13
N THR A 13 10.27 45.40 -9.27
CA THR A 13 9.61 44.59 -8.23
C THR A 13 8.36 43.89 -8.75
N ASN A 14 8.05 42.74 -8.14
CA ASN A 14 6.84 41.96 -8.42
C ASN A 14 5.99 41.89 -7.14
N GLN A 15 4.74 42.37 -7.21
CA GLN A 15 3.77 42.44 -6.10
C GLN A 15 3.37 41.07 -5.51
N ALA A 16 3.98 39.97 -5.97
CA ALA A 16 3.82 38.66 -5.38
C ALA A 16 4.69 38.41 -4.12
N PHE A 17 5.59 39.35 -3.76
CA PHE A 17 6.49 39.29 -2.59
C PHE A 17 6.87 40.68 -2.04
N THR A 18 5.98 41.67 -2.15
CA THR A 18 6.12 42.90 -1.34
C THR A 18 5.86 42.57 0.14
N LEU A 19 6.65 43.18 1.02
CA LEU A 19 6.10 43.69 2.27
C LEU A 19 5.21 44.86 1.84
N ASP A 20 3.90 44.67 1.86
CA ASP A 20 2.98 45.80 1.76
C ASP A 20 3.08 46.58 3.07
N ASP A 21 3.49 47.85 3.00
CA ASP A 21 3.77 48.68 4.17
C ASP A 21 2.55 48.83 5.09
N ILE A 22 2.78 48.73 6.40
CA ILE A 22 1.79 49.13 7.41
C ILE A 22 1.87 50.65 7.57
N THR A 23 1.26 51.39 6.65
CA THR A 23 1.13 52.86 6.70
C THR A 23 -0.32 53.29 6.86
N GLU A 24 -0.89 53.05 8.05
CA GLU A 24 -1.90 53.87 8.74
C GLU A 24 -2.20 53.19 10.10
N SER A 25 -2.15 53.85 11.27
CA SER A 25 -1.64 55.18 11.62
C SER A 25 -1.21 55.18 13.11
N ASN A 26 -0.51 56.23 13.57
CA ASN A 26 0.00 56.42 14.94
C ASN A 26 1.27 55.65 15.37
N GLY A 27 2.40 55.99 14.74
CA GLY A 27 3.42 56.77 15.47
C GLY A 27 4.13 56.12 16.65
N ASN A 28 4.16 54.79 16.74
CA ASN A 28 5.05 54.03 17.62
C ASN A 28 5.92 53.13 16.71
N ARG A 29 7.23 53.03 16.99
CA ARG A 29 8.09 51.96 16.42
C ARG A 29 7.76 50.66 17.15
N ILE A 30 8.62 49.63 17.05
CA ILE A 30 8.42 48.40 17.81
C ILE A 30 9.70 47.54 17.95
N ASP A 31 10.10 47.16 19.18
CA ASP A 31 11.32 46.39 19.46
C ASP A 31 11.19 44.97 18.96
N THR A 32 12.35 44.50 18.51
CA THR A 32 12.88 43.16 18.62
C THR A 32 12.94 42.56 20.07
N ASN A 33 11.94 42.72 20.98
CA ASN A 33 12.00 42.19 22.39
C ASN A 33 10.77 41.51 23.08
N SER A 34 9.59 41.34 22.46
CA SER A 34 8.46 40.52 23.01
C SER A 34 8.49 39.00 22.64
N ILE A 35 8.03 38.58 21.43
CA ILE A 35 7.99 37.29 20.65
C ILE A 35 8.78 36.08 21.15
N SER A 36 9.91 36.30 21.80
CA SER A 36 10.81 35.26 22.32
C SER A 36 10.24 34.68 23.62
N LYS A 37 8.90 34.65 23.68
CA LYS A 37 7.91 34.43 24.73
C LYS A 37 6.53 34.38 23.99
N GLU A 38 6.22 33.36 23.20
CA GLU A 38 5.66 32.14 23.80
C GLU A 38 5.83 30.84 22.97
N THR A 39 6.47 30.86 21.80
CA THR A 39 6.71 29.61 21.05
C THR A 39 7.67 28.65 21.74
N THR A 40 7.09 27.70 22.47
CA THR A 40 7.82 26.59 23.09
C THR A 40 8.37 25.68 21.99
N GLU A 41 9.70 25.66 21.81
CA GLU A 41 10.34 24.78 20.83
C GLU A 41 9.93 23.32 21.05
N ARG A 42 9.56 22.66 19.95
CA ARG A 42 9.13 21.28 19.96
C ARG A 42 10.28 20.39 20.43
N THR A 43 10.00 19.49 21.40
CA THR A 43 11.01 18.62 21.99
C THR A 43 11.75 17.82 20.92
N GLN A 44 13.08 17.87 20.88
CA GLN A 44 13.86 17.05 19.94
C GLN A 44 14.28 15.70 20.55
N TRP A 45 14.68 14.76 19.68
CA TRP A 45 15.34 13.51 20.07
C TRP A 45 16.67 13.75 20.80
N GLY A 46 17.07 12.82 21.66
CA GLY A 46 18.38 12.86 22.31
C GLY A 46 19.53 12.44 21.40
N ASN A 47 19.26 11.63 20.38
CA ASN A 47 20.25 11.16 19.40
C ASN A 47 19.59 10.84 18.06
N ASP A 48 20.29 11.09 16.94
CA ASP A 48 19.91 10.65 15.60
C ASP A 48 19.56 9.16 15.56
N LYS A 49 20.28 8.33 16.34
CA LYS A 49 20.01 6.89 16.45
C LYS A 49 18.76 6.55 17.26
N GLU A 50 18.35 7.39 18.22
CA GLU A 50 17.06 7.21 18.92
C GLU A 50 15.92 7.43 17.94
N PHE A 51 16.07 8.35 16.98
CA PHE A 51 15.11 8.58 15.91
C PHE A 51 15.13 7.45 14.86
N LEU A 52 16.31 7.04 14.37
CA LEU A 52 16.45 5.91 13.45
C LEU A 52 15.87 4.63 14.04
N MET A 53 16.16 4.33 15.31
CA MET A 53 15.62 3.16 16.02
C MET A 53 14.17 3.37 16.42
N SER A 54 13.76 4.59 16.79
CA SER A 54 12.33 4.93 16.89
C SER A 54 11.64 4.80 15.56
N CYS A 55 12.37 4.73 14.45
CA CYS A 55 11.87 4.10 13.26
C CYS A 55 11.99 2.57 13.44
N ILE A 56 13.14 1.91 13.33
CA ILE A 56 13.31 0.42 13.35
C ILE A 56 12.47 -0.39 14.39
N ALA A 57 12.08 0.15 15.53
CA ALA A 57 11.22 -0.49 16.54
C ALA A 57 9.74 -0.31 16.30
N MET A 58 9.38 0.95 16.16
CA MET A 58 8.09 1.39 15.73
C MET A 58 7.70 0.62 14.49
N SER A 59 8.62 0.63 13.54
CA SER A 59 8.66 -0.16 12.34
C SER A 59 8.22 -1.60 12.57
N VAL A 60 9.08 -2.29 13.28
CA VAL A 60 9.04 -3.71 13.46
C VAL A 60 7.97 -3.83 14.58
N GLY A 61 6.73 -3.83 14.09
CA GLY A 61 5.39 -3.62 14.66
C GLY A 61 4.47 -4.84 14.82
N LEU A 62 3.34 -4.91 14.09
CA LEU A 62 2.47 -6.11 14.05
C LEU A 62 2.13 -6.74 12.67
N GLY A 63 2.95 -6.65 11.60
CA GLY A 63 3.13 -7.83 10.67
C GLY A 63 4.35 -8.84 10.68
N ASN A 64 5.65 -8.47 10.81
CA ASN A 64 6.92 -9.24 10.85
C ASN A 64 6.97 -10.54 11.60
N ILE A 65 5.95 -10.91 12.35
CA ILE A 65 5.94 -12.18 13.05
C ILE A 65 4.58 -12.89 12.92
N TRP A 66 3.61 -12.35 12.15
CA TRP A 66 2.34 -13.01 11.84
C TRP A 66 1.59 -12.29 10.71
N ARG A 67 1.11 -11.07 10.89
CA ARG A 67 0.44 -10.28 9.85
C ARG A 67 1.42 -9.82 8.78
N PHE A 68 2.33 -10.62 8.28
CA PHE A 68 2.96 -10.25 7.03
C PHE A 68 2.86 -11.42 6.11
N PRO A 69 3.21 -12.64 6.48
CA PRO A 69 2.55 -13.77 5.94
C PRO A 69 1.28 -13.91 6.81
N PHE A 70 0.34 -13.02 6.61
CA PHE A 70 -1.06 -13.44 6.51
C PHE A 70 -1.19 -13.46 4.88
N THR A 71 -2.20 -13.09 4.07
CA THR A 71 -2.88 -13.66 2.89
C THR A 71 -2.18 -14.56 1.88
N ALA A 72 -0.88 -14.50 1.75
CA ALA A 72 -0.23 -15.00 0.57
C ALA A 72 -0.06 -16.48 0.35
N TYR A 73 -1.13 -17.20 0.55
CA TYR A 73 -1.32 -18.52 0.09
C TYR A 73 -2.66 -18.53 -0.72
N GLU A 74 -3.72 -17.73 -0.41
CA GLU A 74 -4.58 -17.19 -1.51
C GLU A 74 -3.78 -16.18 -2.24
N ASN A 75 -2.51 -15.96 -1.92
CA ASN A 75 -1.59 -15.43 -2.89
C ASN A 75 -0.51 -16.44 -3.35
N GLY A 76 -0.11 -17.48 -2.57
CA GLY A 76 0.65 -18.81 -2.70
C GLY A 76 2.16 -19.32 -2.34
N GLY A 77 3.37 -18.67 -2.14
CA GLY A 77 4.77 -18.68 -2.90
C GLY A 77 5.40 -17.60 -4.01
N GLY A 78 5.29 -17.64 -5.39
CA GLY A 78 5.80 -16.78 -6.56
C GLY A 78 5.01 -15.87 -7.74
N ALA A 79 3.72 -15.32 -8.02
CA ALA A 79 2.39 -14.60 -7.41
C ALA A 79 2.06 -13.58 -6.05
N PHE A 80 2.29 -13.64 -4.69
CA PHE A 80 2.76 -12.57 -3.72
C PHE A 80 4.23 -12.11 -3.72
N LEU A 81 5.33 -12.84 -3.73
CA LEU A 81 6.73 -12.36 -3.80
C LEU A 81 7.60 -11.63 -4.93
N ILE A 82 7.50 -11.72 -6.28
CA ILE A 82 8.30 -10.89 -7.26
C ILE A 82 8.47 -9.38 -6.89
N PRO A 83 7.46 -8.51 -6.98
CA PRO A 83 7.60 -7.12 -7.34
C PRO A 83 7.29 -6.12 -6.24
N TYR A 84 7.06 -6.50 -4.98
CA TYR A 84 7.63 -5.71 -3.88
C TYR A 84 9.10 -5.55 -3.91
N ILE A 85 9.73 -5.93 -5.01
CA ILE A 85 10.75 -5.05 -5.48
C ILE A 85 10.55 -4.32 -6.81
N ILE A 86 9.68 -4.53 -7.83
CA ILE A 86 9.36 -3.48 -8.89
C ILE A 86 9.05 -2.15 -8.25
N ILE A 87 8.51 -2.37 -7.10
CA ILE A 87 7.90 -1.47 -6.26
C ILE A 87 8.92 -1.20 -5.22
N LEU A 88 9.18 -1.98 -4.15
CA LEU A 88 10.13 -1.64 -3.07
C LEU A 88 10.20 -0.11 -3.00
N ILE A 89 11.19 0.44 -3.64
CA ILE A 89 11.55 1.82 -3.77
C ILE A 89 10.63 2.76 -4.62
N VAL A 90 9.43 2.37 -5.06
CA VAL A 90 8.41 3.20 -5.75
C VAL A 90 7.20 3.57 -4.88
N ILE A 91 6.96 2.99 -3.68
CA ILE A 91 5.84 3.41 -2.78
C ILE A 91 6.11 3.40 -1.25
N GLY A 92 7.18 2.74 -0.67
CA GLY A 92 7.73 2.83 0.76
C GLY A 92 9.17 3.26 1.50
N LYS A 93 10.38 4.00 1.34
CA LYS A 93 11.30 5.03 0.58
C LYS A 93 10.98 6.57 0.27
N PRO A 94 10.88 7.14 -0.97
CA PRO A 94 10.46 8.51 -1.33
C PRO A 94 9.60 9.39 -0.44
N PHE A 95 8.33 9.59 -0.73
CA PHE A 95 7.23 9.68 0.23
C PHE A 95 7.63 9.87 1.70
N TYR A 96 8.37 8.98 2.43
CA TYR A 96 8.84 9.27 3.83
C TYR A 96 9.60 10.60 3.86
N LEU A 97 10.45 10.93 2.89
CA LEU A 97 11.10 12.24 2.93
C LEU A 97 10.07 13.36 2.99
N LEU A 98 8.87 13.22 2.42
CA LEU A 98 7.91 14.31 2.48
C LEU A 98 7.67 14.81 3.89
N GLU A 99 6.97 14.10 4.74
CA GLU A 99 6.70 14.38 6.15
C GLU A 99 7.83 14.03 7.07
N MET A 100 8.93 13.49 6.55
CA MET A 100 10.19 13.72 7.22
C MET A 100 10.48 15.18 7.19
N ILE A 101 10.29 15.82 6.04
CA ILE A 101 10.72 17.16 5.76
C ILE A 101 9.62 18.13 6.11
N LEU A 102 8.47 18.09 5.47
CA LEU A 102 7.25 18.65 5.99
C LEU A 102 6.98 18.27 7.48
N GLY A 103 7.58 17.22 8.04
CA GLY A 103 7.73 17.08 9.49
C GLY A 103 8.84 17.92 10.12
N GLN A 104 10.10 17.71 9.75
CA GLN A 104 11.32 18.30 10.28
C GLN A 104 11.42 19.81 10.00
N PHE A 105 11.23 20.22 8.75
CA PHE A 105 11.08 21.60 8.30
C PHE A 105 10.04 22.35 9.11
N SER A 106 8.80 21.85 9.15
CA SER A 106 7.73 22.52 9.90
C SER A 106 7.89 22.37 11.41
N SER A 107 8.49 21.28 11.87
CA SER A 107 8.47 20.85 13.28
C SER A 107 7.06 20.72 13.89
N ARG A 108 6.03 20.27 13.16
CA ARG A 108 4.62 20.30 13.66
C ARG A 108 3.82 19.00 13.47
N SER A 109 2.78 18.77 14.28
CA SER A 109 1.98 17.54 14.27
C SER A 109 0.73 17.66 13.42
N ALA A 110 0.27 16.51 12.93
CA ALA A 110 -0.86 16.38 12.01
C ALA A 110 -1.94 17.49 12.04
N VAL A 111 -2.90 17.68 12.97
CA VAL A 111 -3.95 18.72 12.69
C VAL A 111 -3.42 20.13 12.58
N LYS A 112 -2.23 20.38 13.11
CA LYS A 112 -1.50 21.61 12.88
C LYS A 112 -0.84 21.70 11.53
N ILE A 113 -1.27 20.93 10.54
CA ILE A 113 -0.53 20.88 9.31
C ILE A 113 -1.38 21.18 7.95
N TRP A 114 -2.10 22.29 7.60
CA TRP A 114 -2.47 22.62 6.14
C TRP A 114 -1.96 23.84 5.29
N GLU A 115 -2.43 25.07 5.41
CA GLU A 115 -1.95 26.30 4.75
C GLU A 115 -0.42 26.62 4.70
N ILE A 116 0.45 26.56 3.66
CA ILE A 116 0.58 26.11 2.23
C ILE A 116 -0.65 26.08 1.36
N ALA A 117 -1.66 25.31 1.76
CA ALA A 117 -2.89 25.25 0.99
C ALA A 117 -4.12 24.96 1.88
N PRO A 118 -4.67 26.00 2.55
CA PRO A 118 -5.64 25.88 3.66
C PRO A 118 -6.89 25.06 3.38
N ALA A 119 -7.33 25.06 2.12
CA ALA A 119 -8.49 24.34 1.62
C ALA A 119 -8.47 22.84 1.97
N PHE A 120 -7.35 22.32 2.45
CA PHE A 120 -7.06 20.91 2.51
C PHE A 120 -6.89 20.35 3.91
N LYS A 121 -7.21 21.16 4.92
CA LYS A 121 -7.29 20.70 6.31
C LYS A 121 -8.19 19.46 6.48
N GLY A 122 -9.13 19.21 5.57
CA GLY A 122 -9.88 17.95 5.52
C GLY A 122 -9.06 16.68 5.30
N ILE A 123 -7.96 16.68 4.52
CA ILE A 123 -7.02 15.52 4.38
C ILE A 123 -6.56 15.04 5.75
N GLY A 124 -6.56 15.96 6.70
CA GLY A 124 -5.80 15.85 7.88
C GLY A 124 -6.61 15.81 9.16
N ILE A 125 -7.61 16.68 9.31
CA ILE A 125 -8.64 16.40 10.31
C ILE A 125 -9.39 15.12 9.92
N ALA A 126 -9.23 14.64 8.67
CA ALA A 126 -9.35 13.22 8.40
C ALA A 126 -8.50 12.43 9.35
N GLN A 127 -7.19 12.34 9.06
CA GLN A 127 -6.18 11.70 9.89
C GLN A 127 -6.53 11.71 11.36
N PHE A 128 -6.70 12.90 11.95
CA PHE A 128 -6.94 12.96 13.39
C PHE A 128 -7.94 11.97 13.94
N LEU A 129 -9.16 11.99 13.42
CA LEU A 129 -10.16 11.13 14.01
C LEU A 129 -9.86 9.69 13.67
N THR A 130 -9.45 9.49 12.42
CA THR A 130 -8.98 8.18 12.04
C THR A 130 -7.84 7.81 13.09
N LEU A 131 -7.09 8.68 13.81
CA LEU A 131 -6.07 8.20 14.83
C LEU A 131 -6.57 7.25 15.90
N LEU A 132 -7.85 7.32 16.22
CA LEU A 132 -8.45 6.62 17.32
C LEU A 132 -8.42 5.10 17.09
N ALA A 133 -9.44 4.55 16.46
CA ALA A 133 -9.65 3.10 16.43
C ALA A 133 -8.87 2.32 15.37
N LEU A 134 -7.62 2.76 15.12
CA LEU A 134 -6.52 1.89 14.73
C LEU A 134 -6.15 1.20 16.04
N THR A 135 -5.50 2.01 16.85
CA THR A 135 -4.90 1.74 18.14
C THR A 135 -5.85 0.87 18.99
N SER A 136 -7.15 1.16 18.97
CA SER A 136 -8.20 0.35 19.63
C SER A 136 -8.10 -1.18 19.43
N TYR A 137 -7.96 -1.70 18.19
CA TYR A 137 -7.80 -3.14 17.97
C TYR A 137 -6.34 -3.57 18.07
N TYR A 138 -5.39 -2.65 17.97
CA TYR A 138 -4.01 -3.02 17.68
C TYR A 138 -3.43 -3.51 19.00
N CYS A 139 -3.74 -2.75 20.03
CA CYS A 139 -3.75 -3.17 21.39
C CYS A 139 -4.61 -4.43 21.69
N SER A 140 -5.66 -4.76 20.92
CA SER A 140 -6.43 -6.02 21.06
C SER A 140 -5.74 -7.23 20.40
N LEU A 141 -4.99 -7.01 19.32
CA LEU A 141 -4.07 -7.96 18.72
C LEU A 141 -2.89 -8.23 19.66
N MET A 142 -2.38 -7.19 20.30
CA MET A 142 -1.43 -7.30 21.41
C MET A 142 -2.04 -7.99 22.64
N ALA A 143 -3.33 -7.74 22.95
CA ALA A 143 -4.03 -8.42 24.04
C ALA A 143 -4.08 -9.93 23.81
N LEU A 144 -4.40 -10.35 22.59
CA LEU A 144 -4.44 -11.75 22.22
C LEU A 144 -3.02 -12.36 22.24
N THR A 145 -2.00 -11.60 21.81
CA THR A 145 -0.59 -11.98 22.00
C THR A 145 -0.24 -12.20 23.47
N LEU A 146 -0.63 -11.27 24.34
CA LEU A 146 -0.33 -11.30 25.76
C LEU A 146 -1.04 -12.45 26.48
N PHE A 147 -2.28 -12.76 26.07
CA PHE A 147 -3.00 -13.95 26.55
C PHE A 147 -2.21 -15.23 26.23
N TYR A 148 -1.80 -15.41 24.97
CA TYR A 148 -1.03 -16.57 24.53
C TYR A 148 0.39 -16.63 25.13
N LEU A 149 1.03 -15.49 25.37
CA LEU A 149 2.28 -15.39 26.13
C LEU A 149 2.09 -15.92 27.56
N VAL A 150 1.09 -15.42 28.29
CA VAL A 150 0.83 -15.80 29.68
C VAL A 150 0.57 -17.30 29.82
N VAL A 151 -0.20 -17.90 28.91
CA VAL A 151 -0.48 -19.34 28.97
C VAL A 151 0.65 -20.22 28.40
N SER A 152 1.66 -19.65 27.74
CA SER A 152 2.89 -20.37 27.31
C SER A 152 3.81 -20.75 28.48
N PHE A 153 3.63 -20.16 29.66
CA PHE A 153 4.39 -20.49 30.88
C PHE A 153 3.85 -21.73 31.62
N GLN A 154 2.84 -22.42 31.09
CA GLN A 154 2.31 -23.66 31.66
C GLN A 154 3.27 -24.83 31.41
N SER A 155 3.30 -25.81 32.34
CA SER A 155 4.22 -26.96 32.28
C SER A 155 4.02 -27.80 31.02
N GLU A 156 2.78 -27.97 30.60
CA GLU A 156 2.41 -28.40 29.25
C GLU A 156 1.75 -27.21 28.54
N LEU A 157 2.07 -27.01 27.26
CA LEU A 157 1.43 -25.94 26.48
C LEU A 157 -0.05 -26.28 26.26
N PRO A 158 -1.01 -25.36 26.52
CA PRO A 158 -2.43 -25.73 26.69
C PRO A 158 -3.21 -26.05 25.41
N TRP A 159 -2.60 -25.86 24.24
CA TRP A 159 -3.01 -26.33 22.90
C TRP A 159 -2.24 -27.61 22.48
N GLY A 160 -1.42 -28.16 23.37
CA GLY A 160 -0.68 -29.41 23.17
C GLY A 160 -1.51 -30.68 23.42
N LYS A 161 -2.65 -30.56 24.09
CA LYS A 161 -3.57 -31.68 24.36
C LYS A 161 -5.02 -31.21 24.30
N CYS A 162 -5.89 -32.12 23.91
CA CYS A 162 -7.32 -31.93 23.78
C CYS A 162 -8.04 -31.84 25.12
N LYS A 163 -9.18 -31.14 25.12
CA LYS A 163 -10.06 -30.97 26.28
C LYS A 163 -11.45 -31.44 25.91
N LYS A 164 -12.17 -32.06 26.85
CA LYS A 164 -13.58 -32.49 26.65
C LYS A 164 -14.50 -31.33 26.25
N GLU A 165 -14.16 -30.11 26.65
CA GLU A 165 -14.83 -28.86 26.25
C GLU A 165 -14.79 -28.59 24.74
N TRP A 166 -13.88 -29.23 24.00
CA TRP A 166 -13.62 -28.95 22.59
C TRP A 166 -14.31 -29.96 21.64
N GLY A 167 -15.14 -30.87 22.17
CA GLY A 167 -15.85 -31.89 21.39
C GLY A 167 -15.09 -33.20 21.28
N GLU A 168 -15.79 -34.25 20.81
CA GLU A 168 -15.23 -35.60 20.67
C GLU A 168 -14.22 -35.71 19.52
N TYR A 169 -14.22 -34.74 18.60
CA TYR A 169 -13.45 -34.72 17.37
C TYR A 169 -12.09 -34.01 17.52
N CYS A 170 -11.39 -34.25 18.62
CA CYS A 170 -10.12 -33.60 18.96
C CYS A 170 -8.93 -34.59 18.92
N VAL A 171 -7.84 -34.23 18.23
CA VAL A 171 -6.59 -35.03 18.11
C VAL A 171 -5.49 -34.40 18.99
N ASN A 172 -4.63 -35.18 19.67
CA ASN A 172 -3.59 -34.68 20.61
C ASN A 172 -2.25 -34.28 19.95
N SER A 173 -1.69 -33.10 20.26
CA SER A 173 -0.51 -32.57 19.56
C SER A 173 0.72 -33.46 19.68
N LEU A 174 0.84 -34.18 20.79
CA LEU A 174 1.94 -35.06 21.12
C LEU A 174 1.54 -36.51 20.77
N LYS A 175 2.46 -37.26 20.16
CA LYS A 175 2.23 -38.68 19.83
C LYS A 175 2.32 -39.53 21.09
N GLU A 176 1.18 -40.09 21.52
CA GLU A 176 1.12 -41.20 22.48
C GLU A 176 0.71 -42.49 21.73
N ASN A 177 1.24 -43.65 22.15
CA ASN A 177 1.12 -44.92 21.43
C ASN A 177 -0.23 -45.65 21.67
N ASP A 178 -1.35 -44.92 21.70
CA ASP A 178 -2.65 -45.53 21.97
C ASP A 178 -3.35 -45.98 20.67
N THR A 179 -3.81 -47.22 20.64
CA THR A 179 -4.25 -47.88 19.39
C THR A 179 -5.76 -47.77 19.19
N GLY A 180 -6.17 -46.88 18.28
CA GLY A 180 -7.46 -46.97 17.59
C GLY A 180 -8.56 -46.03 18.06
N VAL A 181 -8.43 -44.74 17.76
CA VAL A 181 -9.59 -43.84 17.59
C VAL A 181 -9.41 -43.03 16.31
N THR A 182 -10.33 -43.19 15.35
CA THR A 182 -10.43 -42.38 14.13
C THR A 182 -11.20 -41.09 14.41
N LEU A 183 -10.71 -39.94 13.93
CA LEU A 183 -11.15 -38.61 14.37
C LEU A 183 -11.47 -37.67 13.19
N ASN A 184 -12.76 -37.49 12.88
CA ASN A 184 -13.26 -36.54 11.88
C ASN A 184 -13.30 -35.11 12.46
N GLY A 185 -12.16 -34.39 12.40
CA GLY A 185 -11.84 -33.27 13.30
C GLY A 185 -12.70 -31.99 13.24
N THR A 186 -13.50 -31.73 14.29
CA THR A 186 -14.08 -30.41 14.64
C THR A 186 -13.78 -30.08 16.11
N SER A 187 -12.82 -29.18 16.38
CA SER A 187 -12.41 -28.96 17.78
C SER A 187 -11.80 -27.62 18.17
N LEU A 188 -11.89 -26.57 17.34
CA LEU A 188 -11.09 -25.37 17.61
C LEU A 188 -11.75 -23.99 17.59
N SER A 189 -13.07 -23.94 17.42
CA SER A 189 -13.87 -22.77 17.83
C SER A 189 -13.70 -22.45 19.33
N ASN A 190 -13.44 -23.45 20.16
CA ASN A 190 -13.57 -23.36 21.62
C ASN A 190 -12.34 -22.81 22.37
N VAL A 191 -11.27 -22.41 21.67
CA VAL A 191 -10.14 -21.66 22.29
C VAL A 191 -10.42 -20.15 22.31
N LEU A 192 -10.95 -19.58 21.23
CA LEU A 192 -11.36 -18.16 21.17
C LEU A 192 -12.84 -17.93 21.49
N ARG A 193 -13.68 -18.98 21.48
CA ARG A 193 -15.16 -18.88 21.55
C ARG A 193 -15.71 -18.03 20.41
N GLU A 194 -15.17 -18.24 19.22
CA GLU A 194 -15.58 -17.58 17.99
C GLU A 194 -17.01 -17.98 17.61
N LYS A 195 -17.81 -17.00 17.18
CA LYS A 195 -19.22 -17.19 16.78
C LYS A 195 -19.34 -17.81 15.39
N GLU A 196 -20.38 -18.59 15.12
CA GLU A 196 -20.53 -19.22 13.79
C GLU A 196 -20.94 -18.22 12.70
N ASN A 197 -22.03 -17.46 12.90
CA ASN A 197 -22.43 -16.30 12.10
C ASN A 197 -22.57 -15.02 12.96
N ILE A 198 -22.70 -13.84 12.33
CA ILE A 198 -23.00 -12.57 13.05
C ILE A 198 -24.48 -12.22 13.16
N ASP A 199 -25.37 -12.98 12.52
CA ASP A 199 -26.79 -12.63 12.46
C ASP A 199 -27.41 -12.51 13.87
N ASP A 200 -26.94 -13.35 14.80
CA ASP A 200 -27.27 -13.30 16.25
C ASP A 200 -26.46 -12.24 17.04
N GLY A 201 -25.84 -11.26 16.38
CA GLY A 201 -25.04 -10.18 16.96
C GLY A 201 -23.70 -10.58 17.59
N ILE A 202 -22.95 -9.59 18.08
CA ILE A 202 -21.53 -9.77 18.48
C ILE A 202 -21.28 -10.42 19.86
N GLY A 203 -22.29 -10.52 20.72
CA GLY A 203 -22.11 -11.01 22.09
C GLY A 203 -21.35 -10.05 23.03
N LEU A 204 -20.93 -10.55 24.19
CA LEU A 204 -20.32 -9.77 25.28
C LEU A 204 -18.80 -9.98 25.35
N PRO A 205 -17.99 -8.98 25.78
CA PRO A 205 -16.53 -9.13 25.89
C PRO A 205 -16.09 -10.29 26.79
N ASP A 206 -15.13 -11.10 26.36
CA ASP A 206 -14.47 -12.06 27.26
C ASP A 206 -13.55 -11.31 28.23
N TRP A 207 -13.71 -11.61 29.52
CA TRP A 207 -13.03 -10.90 30.59
C TRP A 207 -11.50 -11.13 30.60
N ARG A 208 -11.01 -12.26 30.08
CA ARG A 208 -9.58 -12.59 30.02
C ARG A 208 -8.88 -11.72 28.98
N LEU A 209 -9.48 -11.63 27.79
CA LEU A 209 -9.00 -10.77 26.70
C LEU A 209 -9.15 -9.29 27.08
N THR A 210 -10.22 -8.93 27.78
CA THR A 210 -10.41 -7.57 28.33
C THR A 210 -9.28 -7.16 29.29
N ILE A 211 -8.84 -8.05 30.19
CA ILE A 211 -7.68 -7.80 31.06
C ILE A 211 -6.39 -7.68 30.24
N CYS A 212 -6.17 -8.54 29.24
CA CYS A 212 -4.98 -8.47 28.40
C CYS A 212 -4.94 -7.18 27.54
N LEU A 213 -6.11 -6.68 27.12
CA LEU A 213 -6.28 -5.39 26.43
C LEU A 213 -5.96 -4.22 27.36
N PHE A 214 -6.42 -4.26 28.61
CA PHE A 214 -6.07 -3.25 29.62
C PHE A 214 -4.55 -3.22 29.90
N ILE A 215 -3.91 -4.39 30.06
CA ILE A 215 -2.47 -4.47 30.31
C ILE A 215 -1.67 -4.01 29.08
N SER A 216 -2.12 -4.35 27.86
CA SER A 216 -1.50 -3.86 26.63
C SER A 216 -1.57 -2.33 26.58
N TRP A 217 -2.74 -1.74 26.82
CA TRP A 217 -2.92 -0.29 26.87
C TRP A 217 -2.10 0.40 27.96
N LEU A 218 -1.93 -0.25 29.11
CA LEU A 218 -1.07 0.23 30.18
C LEU A 218 0.41 0.23 29.77
N CYS A 219 0.88 -0.78 29.05
CA CYS A 219 2.25 -0.84 28.52
C CYS A 219 2.51 0.30 27.52
N ILE A 220 1.57 0.52 26.60
CA ILE A 220 1.62 1.64 25.64
C ILE A 220 1.65 2.97 26.39
N PHE A 221 0.71 3.20 27.31
CA PHE A 221 0.66 4.41 28.14
C PHE A 221 2.01 4.69 28.83
N VAL A 222 2.58 3.71 29.53
CA VAL A 222 3.85 3.84 30.25
C VAL A 222 5.01 4.29 29.35
N ILE A 223 5.03 3.85 28.08
CA ILE A 223 6.09 4.25 27.15
C ILE A 223 5.81 5.63 26.54
N VAL A 224 4.56 5.98 26.23
CA VAL A 224 4.20 7.27 25.58
C VAL A 224 4.02 8.44 26.55
N VAL A 225 3.86 8.19 27.85
CA VAL A 225 3.54 9.22 28.88
C VAL A 225 4.59 10.34 28.99
N ARG A 226 5.84 10.07 28.60
CA ARG A 226 6.95 11.05 28.52
C ARG A 226 7.31 11.44 27.07
N GLY A 227 6.48 11.06 26.09
CA GLY A 227 6.70 11.29 24.67
C GLY A 227 7.99 10.63 24.15
N ILE A 228 8.57 11.24 23.11
CA ILE A 228 9.76 10.74 22.40
C ILE A 228 10.95 10.35 23.29
N LYS A 229 11.16 11.02 24.43
CA LYS A 229 12.29 10.79 25.34
C LYS A 229 12.19 9.44 26.08
N SER A 230 11.05 8.77 25.97
CA SER A 230 10.78 7.43 26.50
C SER A 230 10.64 6.42 25.36
N SER A 231 9.82 6.72 24.33
CA SER A 231 9.67 5.82 23.18
C SER A 231 11.00 5.56 22.46
N GLY A 232 11.86 6.57 22.31
CA GLY A 232 13.18 6.43 21.67
C GLY A 232 14.21 5.63 22.46
N LYS A 233 13.92 5.31 23.73
CA LYS A 233 14.75 4.40 24.53
C LYS A 233 14.22 2.98 24.50
N ALA A 234 12.90 2.80 24.58
CA ALA A 234 12.25 1.52 24.31
C ALA A 234 12.61 1.01 22.90
N ALA A 235 12.69 1.93 21.94
CA ALA A 235 13.00 1.67 20.54
C ALA A 235 14.29 0.87 20.29
N TYR A 236 15.36 1.03 21.07
CA TYR A 236 16.56 0.19 20.86
C TYR A 236 16.28 -1.30 21.10
N PHE A 237 15.41 -1.61 22.06
CA PHE A 237 15.04 -2.98 22.38
C PHE A 237 13.99 -3.53 21.40
N THR A 238 12.90 -2.79 21.20
CA THR A 238 11.79 -3.20 20.34
C THR A 238 12.21 -3.28 18.85
N ALA A 239 13.28 -2.60 18.44
CA ALA A 239 13.89 -2.73 17.11
C ALA A 239 14.77 -3.98 16.94
N ILE A 240 15.61 -4.28 17.94
CA ILE A 240 16.76 -5.19 17.76
C ILE A 240 16.48 -6.61 18.28
N PHE A 241 15.83 -6.73 19.44
CA PHE A 241 15.45 -8.03 20.01
C PHE A 241 14.73 -8.98 19.02
N PRO A 242 13.82 -8.51 18.15
CA PRO A 242 13.13 -9.33 17.15
C PRO A 242 14.08 -10.00 16.15
N TYR A 243 15.05 -9.24 15.66
CA TYR A 243 16.03 -9.71 14.68
C TYR A 243 16.88 -10.83 15.29
N VAL A 244 17.20 -10.71 16.59
CA VAL A 244 17.95 -11.72 17.35
C VAL A 244 17.12 -12.98 17.54
N VAL A 245 15.90 -12.86 18.09
CA VAL A 245 15.00 -14.00 18.29
C VAL A 245 14.78 -14.77 16.99
N MET A 246 14.60 -14.05 15.90
CA MET A 246 14.29 -14.69 14.64
C MET A 246 15.50 -15.15 13.85
N LEU A 247 16.70 -14.59 14.06
CA LEU A 247 17.93 -15.23 13.57
C LEU A 247 18.16 -16.56 14.32
N ILE A 248 17.87 -16.63 15.62
CA ILE A 248 17.94 -17.88 16.42
C ILE A 248 16.91 -18.90 15.91
N LEU A 249 15.66 -18.49 15.83
CA LEU A 249 14.59 -19.31 15.31
C LEU A 249 14.85 -19.64 13.79
N LEU A 250 15.61 -18.85 13.02
CA LEU A 250 16.10 -19.17 11.66
C LEU A 250 17.16 -20.26 11.71
N ILE A 251 18.10 -20.18 12.62
CA ILE A 251 19.08 -21.25 12.77
C ILE A 251 18.37 -22.54 13.19
N ARG A 252 17.29 -22.47 13.98
CA ARG A 252 16.41 -23.64 14.17
C ARG A 252 15.68 -24.04 12.88
N ALA A 253 15.16 -23.08 12.12
CA ALA A 253 14.56 -23.28 10.79
C ALA A 253 15.45 -24.08 9.83
N VAL A 254 16.76 -23.78 9.78
CA VAL A 254 17.71 -24.45 8.87
C VAL A 254 18.42 -25.66 9.48
N THR A 255 18.05 -26.11 10.69
CA THR A 255 18.59 -27.33 11.33
C THR A 255 17.57 -28.40 11.72
N LEU A 256 16.28 -28.16 11.55
CA LEU A 256 15.25 -29.18 11.64
C LEU A 256 15.48 -30.27 10.57
N ASN A 257 14.73 -31.38 10.60
CA ASN A 257 14.99 -32.51 9.69
C ASN A 257 13.91 -32.61 8.63
N GLY A 258 14.15 -31.93 7.53
CA GLY A 258 13.15 -30.96 7.13
C GLY A 258 13.47 -29.55 7.65
N SER A 259 14.75 -29.27 7.80
CA SER A 259 15.52 -28.33 7.00
C SER A 259 16.08 -29.01 5.74
N ALA A 260 15.29 -29.90 5.11
CA ALA A 260 15.52 -30.52 3.82
C ALA A 260 14.54 -30.17 2.65
N ASN A 261 13.26 -29.71 2.75
CA ASN A 261 12.40 -29.23 1.60
C ASN A 261 11.84 -27.76 1.69
N GLY A 262 12.69 -26.76 1.97
CA GLY A 262 12.40 -25.47 2.62
C GLY A 262 13.63 -24.47 2.63
N ILE A 263 13.54 -23.15 2.85
CA ILE A 263 14.24 -21.95 2.23
C ILE A 263 13.95 -21.10 0.78
N LEU A 264 13.41 -21.25 -0.55
CA LEU A 264 12.63 -22.08 -1.70
C LEU A 264 11.11 -22.01 -1.53
N TYR A 265 10.27 -22.95 -2.02
CA TYR A 265 8.82 -22.88 -2.39
C TYR A 265 8.13 -21.54 -2.39
N PHE A 266 8.25 -20.76 -1.32
CA PHE A 266 7.84 -19.39 -1.28
C PHE A 266 8.83 -18.42 -1.93
N ILE A 267 10.12 -18.71 -1.91
CA ILE A 267 11.00 -18.63 -3.09
C ILE A 267 10.35 -19.40 -4.31
N THR A 268 9.01 -19.52 -4.63
CA THR A 268 8.45 -19.74 -6.02
C THR A 268 6.98 -19.72 -6.44
N PRO A 269 6.66 -19.55 -7.76
CA PRO A 269 5.30 -19.24 -8.32
C PRO A 269 4.39 -20.20 -9.14
N ASP A 270 3.31 -19.72 -9.86
CA ASP A 270 2.61 -20.32 -11.11
C ASP A 270 2.12 -19.58 -12.61
N TRP A 271 2.82 -18.89 -13.65
CA TRP A 271 2.58 -17.54 -14.49
C TRP A 271 1.23 -16.96 -15.04
N ASN A 272 0.12 -17.00 -14.35
CA ASN A 272 -1.15 -16.36 -14.77
C ASN A 272 -1.74 -15.39 -13.74
N LYS A 273 -1.46 -15.49 -12.44
CA LYS A 273 -2.09 -14.58 -11.50
C LYS A 273 -1.36 -13.26 -11.57
N LEU A 274 -0.07 -13.08 -12.00
CA LEU A 274 0.40 -11.69 -12.30
C LEU A 274 -0.57 -11.08 -13.34
N TRP A 275 -1.61 -11.77 -13.87
CA TRP A 275 -2.86 -11.28 -14.45
C TRP A 275 -4.14 -11.09 -13.55
N THR A 276 -4.13 -10.46 -12.37
CA THR A 276 -5.34 -10.13 -11.56
C THR A 276 -5.13 -8.81 -10.72
N SER A 277 -5.75 -7.61 -10.76
CA SER A 277 -5.04 -6.36 -10.22
C SER A 277 -5.11 -6.09 -8.75
N SER A 278 -6.15 -6.60 -8.13
CA SER A 278 -6.24 -7.53 -7.03
C SER A 278 -4.96 -7.78 -6.26
N ILE A 279 -3.84 -7.79 -6.95
CA ILE A 279 -2.46 -8.06 -6.58
C ILE A 279 -1.74 -6.83 -6.16
N TRP A 280 -1.66 -5.80 -6.98
CA TRP A 280 -1.49 -4.45 -6.45
C TRP A 280 -2.76 -3.99 -5.70
N TYR A 281 -3.74 -4.88 -5.48
CA TYR A 281 -4.68 -4.87 -4.37
C TYR A 281 -4.47 -5.97 -3.32
N ASN A 282 -3.41 -6.73 -3.21
CA ASN A 282 -3.13 -7.35 -1.93
C ASN A 282 -1.66 -7.16 -1.55
N ALA A 283 -0.96 -6.42 -2.38
CA ALA A 283 0.38 -5.98 -2.26
C ALA A 283 0.57 -4.62 -1.62
N VAL A 284 -0.04 -3.52 -2.08
CA VAL A 284 0.17 -2.14 -1.64
C VAL A 284 -0.44 -1.69 -0.34
N GLY A 285 -0.07 -2.37 0.72
CA GLY A 285 -0.81 -2.19 1.94
C GLY A 285 -0.68 -3.08 3.18
N GLN A 286 0.33 -3.87 3.57
CA GLN A 286 1.78 -3.93 3.41
C GLN A 286 2.50 -2.60 3.27
N CYS A 287 2.12 -1.77 2.29
CA CYS A 287 2.39 -0.34 2.28
C CYS A 287 1.78 0.40 3.44
N PHE A 288 0.77 -0.29 3.90
CA PHE A 288 -0.28 -0.14 4.83
C PHE A 288 -0.20 -1.43 5.73
N PHE A 289 -1.06 -1.75 6.73
CA PHE A 289 -0.72 -1.72 8.20
C PHE A 289 0.68 -1.23 8.37
N SER A 290 1.59 -1.99 9.07
CA SER A 290 3.03 -2.35 8.90
C SER A 290 4.19 -1.67 9.81
N LEU A 291 5.11 -0.60 9.73
CA LEU A 291 5.47 0.89 9.22
C LEU A 291 4.93 2.24 9.85
N THR A 292 3.64 2.90 9.78
CA THR A 292 2.66 4.16 10.09
C THR A 292 2.62 5.74 9.39
N VAL A 293 2.12 6.20 8.11
CA VAL A 293 2.43 7.18 6.87
C VAL A 293 1.79 8.60 6.27
N CYS A 294 1.59 9.86 6.75
CA CYS A 294 0.32 10.78 6.61
C CYS A 294 -0.65 11.14 7.87
N PHE A 295 -1.74 10.45 8.25
CA PHE A 295 -2.38 9.70 9.44
C PHE A 295 -1.98 10.14 10.88
N GLY A 296 -1.54 11.35 11.19
CA GLY A 296 -0.98 11.59 12.54
C GLY A 296 0.46 11.15 12.89
N ALA A 297 0.97 9.95 12.56
CA ALA A 297 2.21 9.40 13.13
C ALA A 297 3.65 9.90 12.87
N VAL A 298 4.53 9.31 12.03
CA VAL A 298 5.98 9.69 12.00
C VAL A 298 6.27 11.16 11.69
N VAL A 299 5.32 12.03 11.28
CA VAL A 299 5.53 13.49 11.31
C VAL A 299 5.89 13.89 12.71
N MET A 300 5.28 13.26 13.70
CA MET A 300 5.54 13.49 15.11
C MET A 300 7.00 13.14 15.36
N PHE A 301 7.47 11.96 14.94
CA PHE A 301 8.89 11.60 15.03
C PHE A 301 9.81 12.50 14.18
N ALA A 302 9.34 13.04 13.06
CA ALA A 302 10.09 13.87 12.12
C ALA A 302 10.22 15.32 12.55
N SER A 303 9.12 15.88 13.03
CA SER A 303 9.02 17.17 13.68
C SER A 303 9.75 17.22 15.02
N HIS A 304 10.18 16.05 15.51
CA HIS A 304 11.10 15.93 16.64
C HIS A 304 12.58 15.83 16.20
N ASN A 305 12.90 15.89 14.90
CA ASN A 305 14.28 16.00 14.41
C ASN A 305 14.79 17.45 14.40
N LYS A 306 16.11 17.57 14.20
CA LYS A 306 16.77 18.82 13.81
C LYS A 306 16.66 19.02 12.31
N ILE A 307 16.57 20.27 11.86
CA ILE A 307 16.33 20.61 10.45
C ILE A 307 17.40 20.09 9.47
N ASP A 308 18.63 19.90 9.95
CA ASP A 308 19.82 19.45 9.21
C ASP A 308 20.12 17.95 9.33
N HIS A 309 19.35 17.20 10.14
CA HIS A 309 19.57 15.76 10.32
C HIS A 309 19.58 15.08 8.94
N ASN A 310 20.53 14.16 8.69
CA ASN A 310 20.64 13.45 7.40
C ASN A 310 19.60 12.35 7.30
N ILE A 311 18.37 12.82 7.18
CA ILE A 311 17.18 12.03 7.09
C ILE A 311 17.22 11.13 5.89
N TYR A 312 17.74 11.62 4.76
CA TYR A 312 18.04 10.89 3.55
C TYR A 312 19.00 9.68 3.75
N ARG A 313 19.78 9.59 4.82
CA ARG A 313 20.46 8.33 5.16
C ARG A 313 19.52 7.35 5.83
N ASP A 314 18.73 7.79 6.80
CA ASP A 314 17.96 6.92 7.69
C ASP A 314 17.00 6.07 6.88
N ALA A 315 16.14 6.74 6.14
CA ALA A 315 15.84 6.59 4.73
C ALA A 315 16.34 5.45 3.84
N MET A 316 17.57 4.99 3.97
CA MET A 316 18.12 3.90 3.16
C MET A 316 18.40 2.67 4.04
N VAL A 317 18.44 2.88 5.36
CA VAL A 317 18.81 1.92 6.40
C VAL A 317 17.60 1.14 6.92
N VAL A 318 16.68 1.72 7.71
CA VAL A 318 15.49 0.97 8.20
C VAL A 318 14.69 0.40 7.04
N THR A 319 14.91 0.97 5.87
CA THR A 319 14.49 0.65 4.53
C THR A 319 15.11 -0.64 4.03
N THR A 320 16.43 -0.67 3.81
CA THR A 320 16.99 -1.87 3.23
C THR A 320 16.99 -2.97 4.28
N LEU A 321 17.05 -2.61 5.58
CA LEU A 321 16.61 -3.45 6.71
C LEU A 321 15.17 -3.92 6.52
N ASP A 322 14.22 -3.05 6.16
CA ASP A 322 12.83 -3.46 5.96
C ASP A 322 12.53 -4.08 4.60
N THR A 323 13.58 -4.38 3.84
CA THR A 323 13.62 -5.46 2.83
C THR A 323 14.38 -6.69 3.33
N PHE A 324 15.39 -6.49 4.17
CA PHE A 324 16.41 -7.49 4.50
C PHE A 324 16.04 -8.30 5.72
N THR A 325 15.53 -7.68 6.77
CA THR A 325 14.67 -8.32 7.73
C THR A 325 13.26 -8.33 7.16
N SER A 326 13.02 -7.85 5.95
CA SER A 326 12.03 -8.53 5.13
C SER A 326 12.53 -9.84 4.59
N PHE A 327 13.82 -10.19 4.60
CA PHE A 327 14.51 -11.42 4.13
C PHE A 327 15.28 -12.23 5.25
N LEU A 328 15.29 -11.84 6.57
CA LEU A 328 15.93 -12.54 7.75
C LEU A 328 15.04 -13.14 8.89
N ALA A 329 14.35 -12.27 9.65
CA ALA A 329 13.67 -12.56 10.94
C ALA A 329 12.31 -13.28 10.85
N GLY A 330 12.29 -14.45 10.23
CA GLY A 330 11.14 -15.04 9.53
C GLY A 330 11.53 -16.11 8.50
N CYS A 331 12.81 -16.50 8.46
CA CYS A 331 13.29 -17.58 7.63
C CYS A 331 13.06 -18.88 8.42
N THR A 332 13.48 -18.79 9.67
CA THR A 332 12.54 -18.76 10.79
C THR A 332 11.14 -19.20 10.39
N ILE A 333 10.27 -18.36 9.88
CA ILE A 333 8.88 -18.71 9.73
C ILE A 333 8.67 -19.71 8.60
N PHE A 334 9.09 -19.54 7.33
CA PHE A 334 8.81 -20.59 6.31
C PHE A 334 9.70 -21.86 6.43
N GLY A 335 10.68 -21.86 7.32
CA GLY A 335 11.72 -22.89 7.40
C GLY A 335 11.78 -23.56 8.76
N ILE A 336 11.31 -22.88 9.81
CA ILE A 336 10.69 -23.56 10.94
C ILE A 336 9.48 -24.22 10.37
N LEU A 337 8.71 -23.58 9.44
CA LEU A 337 7.51 -24.08 8.78
C LEU A 337 7.53 -25.57 8.69
N GLY A 338 8.38 -26.18 7.86
CA GLY A 338 9.67 -28.64 7.33
C GLY A 338 9.19 -30.11 7.00
N ASN A 339 9.74 -31.12 7.70
CA ASN A 339 9.83 -31.29 9.17
C ASN A 339 8.45 -31.14 9.78
N LEU A 340 8.31 -30.77 11.05
CA LEU A 340 7.21 -31.04 11.96
C LEU A 340 5.80 -30.95 11.33
N SER A 341 5.42 -31.97 10.57
CA SER A 341 4.18 -32.40 9.85
C SER A 341 4.54 -33.49 8.83
N TYR A 342 5.83 -33.56 8.49
CA TYR A 342 6.57 -34.64 7.85
C TYR A 342 6.39 -35.98 8.63
N GLU A 343 5.90 -36.03 9.88
CA GLU A 343 5.43 -37.24 10.60
C GLU A 343 3.93 -37.24 10.95
N LEU A 344 3.15 -36.29 10.44
CA LEU A 344 1.85 -36.70 9.86
C LEU A 344 2.05 -37.46 8.55
N ASP A 345 3.31 -37.72 8.18
CA ASP A 345 3.80 -38.02 6.84
C ASP A 345 3.58 -36.74 6.01
N ALA A 346 4.55 -36.14 5.26
CA ALA A 346 4.44 -34.93 4.33
C ALA A 346 4.12 -34.93 2.70
N LYS A 347 3.17 -34.44 1.77
CA LYS A 347 1.72 -34.12 1.27
C LYS A 347 0.74 -32.85 1.41
N ASP A 348 0.60 -31.94 2.41
CA ASP A 348 0.59 -30.47 2.18
C ASP A 348 1.17 -29.44 3.22
N ILE A 349 1.91 -28.42 2.73
CA ILE A 349 2.40 -27.22 3.47
C ILE A 349 1.31 -26.20 3.79
N GLY A 350 0.11 -26.53 3.40
CA GLY A 350 -1.05 -25.71 3.44
C GLY A 350 -2.31 -26.49 3.74
N THR A 351 -2.30 -27.64 4.43
CA THR A 351 -3.50 -28.09 5.20
C THR A 351 -3.32 -28.14 6.74
N VAL A 352 -2.24 -27.54 7.29
CA VAL A 352 -2.00 -27.33 8.75
C VAL A 352 -1.61 -25.92 9.26
N VAL A 353 -1.95 -24.80 8.60
CA VAL A 353 -1.94 -23.45 9.26
C VAL A 353 -3.33 -22.81 9.59
N ARG A 354 -3.80 -22.62 10.86
CA ARG A 354 -4.85 -21.64 11.34
C ARG A 354 -4.28 -20.49 12.21
N GLY A 355 -4.93 -19.36 12.58
CA GLY A 355 -6.28 -19.11 13.13
C GLY A 355 -7.00 -17.76 12.89
N GLY A 356 -6.52 -16.82 12.05
CA GLY A 356 -7.10 -15.44 12.01
C GLY A 356 -6.10 -14.36 12.35
N THR A 357 -6.53 -13.36 13.12
CA THR A 357 -5.65 -12.97 14.22
C THR A 357 -5.13 -14.19 14.95
N GLY A 358 -6.01 -15.19 15.09
CA GLY A 358 -5.63 -16.49 15.53
C GLY A 358 -4.34 -16.97 14.89
N LEU A 359 -3.93 -16.58 13.67
CA LEU A 359 -2.62 -16.83 13.09
C LEU A 359 -1.47 -16.97 14.08
N ALA A 360 -1.13 -15.89 14.78
CA ALA A 360 -0.04 -15.84 15.78
C ALA A 360 -0.25 -16.83 16.93
N PHE A 361 -1.51 -17.20 17.18
CA PHE A 361 -2.09 -17.51 18.48
C PHE A 361 -2.68 -18.94 18.57
N ILE A 362 -3.70 -19.25 17.76
CA ILE A 362 -4.37 -20.57 17.61
C ILE A 362 -3.56 -21.92 17.02
N SER A 363 -2.09 -22.42 15.25
CA SER A 363 -1.00 -23.27 14.70
C SER A 363 0.41 -22.88 15.19
N TYR A 364 0.83 -21.58 15.25
CA TYR A 364 2.21 -21.18 15.68
C TYR A 364 2.63 -21.82 17.00
N PRO A 365 1.88 -21.73 18.10
CA PRO A 365 2.22 -22.53 19.28
C PRO A 365 2.05 -24.05 19.19
N GLU A 366 1.19 -24.58 18.32
CA GLU A 366 1.02 -26.03 18.08
C GLU A 366 2.18 -26.63 17.27
N THR A 367 2.89 -25.81 16.48
CA THR A 367 4.28 -26.10 16.17
C THR A 367 5.05 -26.32 17.44
N ILE A 368 5.08 -25.27 18.25
CA ILE A 368 6.22 -25.04 19.10
C ILE A 368 6.20 -26.07 20.22
N VAL A 369 5.01 -26.55 20.62
CA VAL A 369 4.74 -27.81 21.37
C VAL A 369 5.64 -28.97 20.99
N LYS A 370 5.83 -29.24 19.70
CA LYS A 370 6.35 -30.52 19.21
C LYS A 370 7.82 -30.47 18.80
N PHE A 371 8.52 -29.36 19.06
CA PHE A 371 9.99 -29.36 18.98
C PHE A 371 10.56 -30.34 20.00
N ASP A 372 11.51 -31.18 19.60
CA ASP A 372 12.20 -32.15 20.48
C ASP A 372 12.90 -31.51 21.69
N PHE A 373 13.19 -30.20 21.59
CA PHE A 373 14.02 -29.47 22.53
C PHE A 373 13.32 -28.19 22.99
N LEU A 374 12.95 -28.16 24.28
CA LEU A 374 12.42 -27.01 25.02
C LEU A 374 11.28 -26.25 24.30
N PRO A 375 10.15 -26.91 23.99
CA PRO A 375 9.03 -26.29 23.28
C PRO A 375 8.49 -25.04 24.00
N GLN A 376 8.30 -25.07 25.32
CA GLN A 376 7.81 -23.92 26.10
C GLN A 376 8.71 -22.69 25.97
N PHE A 377 10.04 -22.87 25.93
CA PHE A 377 11.00 -21.77 25.79
C PHE A 377 10.82 -21.05 24.45
N PHE A 378 10.73 -21.80 23.36
CA PHE A 378 10.52 -21.20 22.05
C PHE A 378 9.15 -20.51 21.94
N ALA A 379 8.10 -21.01 22.62
CA ALA A 379 6.76 -20.39 22.59
C ALA A 379 6.75 -19.05 23.35
N VAL A 380 7.35 -19.02 24.55
CA VAL A 380 7.54 -17.79 25.32
C VAL A 380 8.37 -16.78 24.53
N VAL A 381 9.53 -17.19 23.99
CA VAL A 381 10.41 -16.29 23.22
C VAL A 381 9.71 -15.75 21.96
N PHE A 382 8.93 -16.60 21.28
CA PHE A 382 8.12 -16.21 20.12
C PHE A 382 7.04 -15.18 20.47
N PHE A 383 6.33 -15.35 21.58
CA PHE A 383 5.29 -14.39 21.97
C PHE A 383 5.78 -13.12 22.66
N VAL A 384 6.85 -13.20 23.47
CA VAL A 384 7.52 -11.98 23.96
C VAL A 384 7.91 -11.12 22.78
N MET A 385 8.47 -11.73 21.73
CA MET A 385 8.77 -11.07 20.50
C MET A 385 7.53 -10.43 19.86
N ILE A 386 6.49 -11.18 19.45
CA ILE A 386 5.26 -10.58 18.86
C ILE A 386 4.73 -9.40 19.71
N PHE A 387 4.76 -9.52 21.04
CA PHE A 387 4.25 -8.48 21.94
C PHE A 387 5.13 -7.23 22.00
N VAL A 388 6.46 -7.41 22.12
CA VAL A 388 7.50 -6.35 22.07
C VAL A 388 7.39 -5.53 20.79
N LEU A 389 6.93 -6.17 19.74
CA LEU A 389 6.85 -5.61 18.41
C LEU A 389 5.52 -4.88 18.21
N GLY A 390 4.42 -5.43 18.71
CA GLY A 390 3.18 -4.69 18.84
C GLY A 390 3.37 -3.40 19.61
N ILE A 391 4.06 -3.48 20.77
CA ILE A 391 4.50 -2.31 21.52
C ILE A 391 5.24 -1.32 20.62
N GLY A 392 6.17 -1.80 19.79
CA GLY A 392 6.91 -1.03 18.80
C GLY A 392 6.05 0.02 18.12
N SER A 393 5.20 -0.39 17.17
CA SER A 393 4.39 0.58 16.43
C SER A 393 3.40 1.30 17.31
N GLU A 394 2.72 0.57 18.20
CA GLU A 394 1.54 1.03 18.93
C GLU A 394 1.87 2.19 19.87
N VAL A 395 3.06 2.14 20.46
CA VAL A 395 3.68 3.25 21.22
C VAL A 395 3.63 4.52 20.40
N GLY A 396 4.16 4.47 19.19
CA GLY A 396 4.20 5.69 18.45
C GLY A 396 2.83 6.01 17.81
N LEU A 397 2.05 5.03 17.35
CA LEU A 397 0.68 5.21 16.83
C LEU A 397 -0.12 6.08 17.81
N THR A 398 -0.21 5.63 19.06
CA THR A 398 -0.83 6.37 20.15
C THR A 398 -0.21 7.75 20.34
N SER A 399 1.14 7.83 20.32
CA SER A 399 1.88 9.10 20.48
C SER A 399 1.50 10.18 19.45
N SER A 400 0.83 9.83 18.36
CA SER A 400 0.33 10.81 17.41
C SER A 400 -1.14 11.15 17.48
N ILE A 401 -2.01 10.29 18.03
CA ILE A 401 -3.29 10.76 18.57
C ILE A 401 -2.97 11.91 19.52
N ILE A 402 -2.05 11.61 20.44
CA ILE A 402 -1.58 12.50 21.49
C ILE A 402 -0.99 13.76 20.88
N SER A 403 -0.07 13.66 19.91
CA SER A 403 0.53 14.86 19.34
C SER A 403 -0.47 15.73 18.59
N ILE A 404 -1.51 15.19 17.93
CA ILE A 404 -2.54 16.05 17.35
C ILE A 404 -3.34 16.79 18.42
N ILE A 405 -3.81 16.06 19.43
CA ILE A 405 -4.63 16.66 20.48
C ILE A 405 -3.81 17.70 21.26
N ASN A 406 -2.55 17.39 21.57
CA ASN A 406 -1.59 18.31 22.20
C ASN A 406 -1.37 19.56 21.35
N ASP A 407 -1.19 19.39 20.05
CA ASP A 407 -1.05 20.49 19.10
C ASP A 407 -2.35 21.34 19.03
N GLN A 408 -3.57 20.77 19.03
CA GLN A 408 -4.81 21.56 19.08
C GLN A 408 -5.09 22.20 20.46
N PHE A 409 -4.60 21.60 21.55
CA PHE A 409 -4.83 22.02 22.93
C PHE A 409 -3.51 22.20 23.71
N PRO A 410 -2.62 23.12 23.31
CA PRO A 410 -1.24 23.22 23.85
C PRO A 410 -1.17 23.61 25.33
N LYS A 411 -2.29 24.02 25.95
CA LYS A 411 -2.39 24.28 27.40
C LYS A 411 -2.56 23.00 28.24
N TRP A 412 -2.84 21.85 27.61
CA TRP A 412 -3.01 20.57 28.30
C TRP A 412 -1.67 19.82 28.36
N LYS A 413 -1.28 19.31 29.53
CA LYS A 413 -0.01 18.56 29.65
C LYS A 413 -0.11 17.22 28.93
N HIS A 414 0.84 16.92 28.03
CA HIS A 414 0.97 15.69 27.23
C HIS A 414 0.51 14.40 27.94
N TRP A 415 0.88 14.19 29.21
CA TRP A 415 0.54 12.96 29.93
C TRP A 415 -0.97 12.77 30.20
N HIS A 416 -1.75 13.84 30.39
CA HIS A 416 -3.21 13.74 30.51
C HIS A 416 -3.84 13.34 29.17
N ILE A 417 -3.31 13.90 28.08
CA ILE A 417 -3.73 13.58 26.72
C ILE A 417 -3.41 12.12 26.42
N ALA A 418 -2.22 11.64 26.82
CA ALA A 418 -1.83 10.24 26.74
C ALA A 418 -2.78 9.32 27.52
N ALA A 419 -3.06 9.63 28.78
CA ALA A 419 -3.97 8.83 29.61
C ALA A 419 -5.39 8.80 29.03
N GLY A 420 -5.96 9.96 28.69
CA GLY A 420 -7.30 10.07 28.11
C GLY A 420 -7.42 9.38 26.74
N THR A 421 -6.36 9.42 25.93
CA THR A 421 -6.27 8.69 24.67
C THR A 421 -6.29 7.18 24.92
N CYS A 422 -5.35 6.66 25.72
CA CYS A 422 -5.23 5.21 25.96
C CYS A 422 -6.51 4.64 26.60
N PHE A 423 -7.19 5.43 27.44
CA PHE A 423 -8.47 5.04 28.03
C PHE A 423 -9.63 5.06 27.03
N LEU A 424 -9.70 6.05 26.14
CA LEU A 424 -10.72 6.09 25.07
C LEU A 424 -10.57 4.89 24.12
N GLU A 425 -9.35 4.63 23.67
CA GLU A 425 -9.07 3.52 22.76
C GLU A 425 -9.16 2.15 23.43
N PHE A 426 -8.91 2.04 24.74
CA PHE A 426 -9.26 0.85 25.53
C PHE A 426 -10.78 0.58 25.48
N LEU A 427 -11.61 1.60 25.68
CA LEU A 427 -13.07 1.44 25.66
C LEU A 427 -13.61 1.08 24.26
N ILE A 428 -13.08 1.68 23.19
CA ILE A 428 -13.40 1.27 21.82
C ILE A 428 -12.85 -0.15 21.56
N GLY A 429 -11.70 -0.46 22.15
CA GLY A 429 -11.04 -1.76 22.12
C GLY A 429 -11.89 -2.93 22.63
N LEU A 430 -12.86 -2.68 23.51
CA LEU A 430 -13.74 -3.71 24.07
C LEU A 430 -14.61 -4.42 23.02
N LEU A 431 -14.89 -3.75 21.89
CA LEU A 431 -15.66 -4.31 20.78
C LEU A 431 -15.00 -5.57 20.19
N TYR A 432 -13.67 -5.60 20.20
CA TYR A 432 -12.79 -6.58 19.56
C TYR A 432 -12.51 -7.84 20.37
N VAL A 433 -12.82 -7.80 21.67
CA VAL A 433 -12.58 -8.91 22.60
C VAL A 433 -13.88 -9.66 22.93
N THR A 434 -14.91 -9.50 22.10
CA THR A 434 -16.17 -10.27 22.12
C THR A 434 -16.04 -11.63 21.37
N PRO A 435 -17.01 -12.56 21.47
CA PRO A 435 -17.15 -13.73 20.56
C PRO A 435 -17.33 -13.31 19.10
N GLY A 436 -18.18 -12.29 18.91
CA GLY A 436 -18.24 -11.42 17.75
C GLY A 436 -17.11 -10.41 17.70
N GLY A 437 -15.97 -10.74 18.30
CA GLY A 437 -14.88 -9.81 18.54
C GLY A 437 -13.74 -10.09 17.61
N GLN A 438 -13.58 -11.33 17.14
CA GLN A 438 -12.98 -11.58 15.84
C GLN A 438 -13.96 -11.30 14.68
N TYR A 439 -15.27 -11.07 14.92
CA TYR A 439 -16.16 -10.39 13.93
C TYR A 439 -15.98 -8.88 13.90
N MET A 440 -15.84 -8.21 15.04
CA MET A 440 -15.61 -6.76 15.08
C MET A 440 -14.14 -6.42 14.95
N VAL A 441 -13.28 -7.41 15.24
CA VAL A 441 -12.00 -7.72 14.59
C VAL A 441 -12.26 -8.60 13.39
N THR A 442 -13.31 -8.29 12.59
CA THR A 442 -13.33 -8.06 11.12
C THR A 442 -14.49 -7.23 10.49
N PHE A 443 -14.98 -6.18 11.19
CA PHE A 443 -15.76 -5.05 10.64
C PHE A 443 -15.00 -3.72 10.58
N ILE A 444 -14.61 -3.19 11.75
CA ILE A 444 -13.92 -1.88 12.00
C ILE A 444 -12.55 -1.80 11.31
N ASP A 445 -12.14 -2.91 10.76
CA ASP A 445 -10.92 -3.18 10.08
C ASP A 445 -11.19 -3.67 8.61
N TYR A 446 -12.35 -3.22 8.08
CA TYR A 446 -12.60 -2.89 6.65
C TYR A 446 -13.39 -1.61 6.39
N TYR A 447 -14.31 -1.30 7.29
CA TYR A 447 -14.70 0.06 7.63
C TYR A 447 -13.44 0.92 7.81
N ALA A 448 -12.95 0.88 9.04
CA ALA A 448 -12.52 2.02 9.77
C ALA A 448 -11.04 2.33 9.77
N THR A 449 -10.33 1.61 8.97
CA THR A 449 -8.95 1.75 8.70
C THR A 449 -8.63 1.11 7.28
N SER A 450 -9.49 1.00 6.22
CA SER A 450 -9.07 0.40 4.90
C SER A 450 -9.54 1.19 3.78
N PHE A 451 -10.83 1.08 3.47
CA PHE A 451 -11.48 1.52 2.26
C PHE A 451 -11.68 3.07 2.38
N LEU A 452 -10.97 3.73 3.34
CA LEU A 452 -10.50 5.12 3.39
C LEU A 452 -8.95 5.23 3.39
N ALA A 453 -8.25 6.36 3.52
CA ALA A 453 -6.91 6.62 2.90
C ALA A 453 -6.98 6.71 1.39
N PHE A 454 -7.66 5.73 0.79
CA PHE A 454 -9.02 5.90 0.35
C PHE A 454 -9.51 7.36 0.41
N ILE A 455 -9.67 8.08 1.57
CA ILE A 455 -9.16 9.46 1.86
C ILE A 455 -8.15 9.41 3.00
N PRO A 456 -6.86 9.89 3.00
CA PRO A 456 -6.21 11.13 2.51
C PRO A 456 -4.93 11.09 1.65
N ALA A 457 -4.50 9.96 1.14
CA ALA A 457 -3.27 9.91 0.36
C ALA A 457 -3.30 10.66 -1.01
N ILE A 458 -4.37 11.39 -1.43
CA ILE A 458 -4.47 12.24 -2.66
C ILE A 458 -4.57 13.78 -2.47
N PHE A 459 -5.61 14.32 -1.79
CA PHE A 459 -5.95 15.75 -1.68
C PHE A 459 -4.66 16.44 -1.06
N GLU A 460 -3.66 15.67 -0.54
CA GLU A 460 -2.26 15.98 -0.08
C GLU A 460 -1.19 16.30 -1.12
N MET A 461 -1.06 15.72 -2.31
CA MET A 461 -0.26 16.35 -3.39
C MET A 461 -1.14 16.97 -4.38
N ILE A 462 -2.46 16.88 -4.22
CA ILE A 462 -3.19 18.12 -4.44
C ILE A 462 -2.66 19.18 -3.52
N ALA A 463 -1.91 18.91 -2.42
CA ALA A 463 -1.46 19.86 -1.40
C ALA A 463 0.04 20.18 -1.29
N VAL A 464 0.88 19.30 -1.77
CA VAL A 464 2.22 19.58 -2.23
C VAL A 464 2.17 19.71 -3.78
N SER A 465 0.95 19.84 -4.38
CA SER A 465 0.71 20.13 -5.83
C SER A 465 -0.62 20.77 -6.52
N TRP A 466 -1.67 21.49 -6.00
CA TRP A 466 -2.26 22.82 -6.59
C TRP A 466 -2.11 24.49 -6.22
N CYS A 467 -1.55 25.21 -5.11
CA CYS A 467 -0.98 26.68 -4.85
C CYS A 467 0.14 27.38 -3.72
N TYR A 468 1.12 26.94 -2.76
CA TYR A 468 2.59 27.42 -2.29
C TYR A 468 4.08 27.06 -2.91
N GLY A 469 4.69 25.91 -3.32
CA GLY A 469 5.51 25.73 -4.58
C GLY A 469 6.21 24.38 -4.97
N ILE A 470 7.03 24.12 -6.06
CA ILE A 470 7.83 22.76 -6.26
C ILE A 470 9.35 23.22 -6.54
N ASN A 471 9.85 24.19 -7.33
CA ASN A 471 11.34 24.42 -7.31
C ASN A 471 11.96 25.15 -6.04
N ASN A 472 11.39 26.19 -5.37
CA ASN A 472 11.78 26.67 -3.97
C ASN A 472 11.94 25.68 -2.79
N PHE A 473 10.95 24.97 -2.21
CA PHE A 473 11.07 23.89 -1.21
C PHE A 473 11.62 22.53 -1.66
N LEU A 474 11.68 22.28 -2.95
CA LEU A 474 12.73 21.44 -3.52
C LEU A 474 14.06 22.06 -3.11
N ASP A 475 14.29 23.35 -3.40
CA ASP A 475 15.42 24.08 -2.82
C ASP A 475 15.40 24.02 -1.25
N ASP A 476 14.28 24.01 -0.52
CA ASP A 476 14.21 23.87 0.97
C ASP A 476 14.79 22.55 1.45
N VAL A 477 14.57 21.48 0.69
CA VAL A 477 15.13 20.16 0.97
C VAL A 477 16.63 20.12 0.68
N GLU A 478 17.08 20.91 -0.28
CA GLU A 478 18.50 21.19 -0.48
C GLU A 478 19.07 22.18 0.54
N PHE A 479 18.24 22.99 1.19
CA PHE A 479 18.61 23.81 2.34
C PHE A 479 18.68 22.96 3.63
N MET A 480 17.79 21.99 3.82
CA MET A 480 17.85 21.00 4.91
C MET A 480 19.03 20.04 4.76
N LEU A 481 19.21 19.48 3.55
CA LEU A 481 20.13 18.34 3.34
C LEU A 481 21.41 18.70 2.60
N ASN A 482 21.61 19.97 2.26
CA ASN A 482 22.72 20.45 1.42
C ASN A 482 22.87 19.71 0.08
N ARG A 483 21.81 19.01 -0.36
CA ARG A 483 21.80 18.21 -1.58
C ARG A 483 20.61 18.56 -2.44
N ARG A 484 20.87 19.00 -3.68
CA ARG A 484 19.91 18.87 -4.77
C ARG A 484 19.88 17.42 -5.17
N LEU A 485 18.83 16.76 -4.75
CA LEU A 485 18.72 15.33 -4.92
C LEU A 485 18.31 15.06 -6.41
N SER A 486 18.78 13.95 -7.05
CA SER A 486 19.12 13.60 -8.48
C SER A 486 18.36 12.42 -9.23
N ILE A 487 18.14 12.38 -10.58
CA ILE A 487 16.95 11.84 -11.37
C ILE A 487 16.18 10.60 -10.95
N PHE A 488 16.71 9.84 -10.00
CA PHE A 488 15.82 9.53 -8.90
C PHE A 488 15.16 10.88 -8.40
N TRP A 489 15.66 11.83 -7.59
CA TRP A 489 14.80 12.79 -6.81
C TRP A 489 13.74 13.81 -7.33
N LYS A 490 13.08 13.55 -8.46
CA LYS A 490 11.80 14.08 -8.94
C LYS A 490 11.27 13.06 -9.86
N VAL A 491 10.02 13.23 -10.10
CA VAL A 491 9.20 12.54 -11.00
C VAL A 491 7.98 11.90 -10.28
N CYS A 492 7.92 11.91 -8.91
CA CYS A 492 6.86 11.60 -7.86
C CYS A 492 6.32 12.81 -7.02
N TRP A 493 6.58 14.01 -7.51
CA TRP A 493 6.40 15.42 -7.11
C TRP A 493 5.52 16.32 -8.11
N SER A 494 5.86 16.61 -9.40
CA SER A 494 5.15 16.88 -10.74
C SER A 494 4.24 15.83 -11.61
N PHE A 495 4.57 14.65 -12.17
CA PHE A 495 3.72 13.57 -12.68
C PHE A 495 3.51 12.08 -11.99
N LEU A 496 4.27 10.99 -11.99
CA LEU A 496 3.73 9.56 -12.13
C LEU A 496 2.98 9.23 -10.84
N THR A 497 3.47 9.36 -9.61
CA THR A 497 2.79 8.68 -8.48
C THR A 497 1.70 9.60 -7.89
N PRO A 498 1.27 10.65 -8.60
CA PRO A 498 -0.13 11.03 -8.76
C PRO A 498 -0.80 10.72 -10.12
N ALA A 499 -0.62 9.53 -10.63
CA ALA A 499 -1.15 9.05 -11.89
C ALA A 499 -1.48 7.56 -12.01
N ILE A 500 -0.99 6.59 -11.21
CA ILE A 500 -1.66 5.26 -11.06
C ILE A 500 -2.03 4.70 -9.62
N ILE A 501 -2.70 5.22 -8.49
CA ILE A 501 -3.41 4.53 -7.25
C ILE A 501 -4.82 4.88 -7.42
N THR A 502 -5.06 6.17 -7.51
CA THR A 502 -6.37 6.55 -7.89
C THR A 502 -6.73 5.78 -9.12
N VAL A 503 -5.86 5.39 -10.05
CA VAL A 503 -6.27 4.47 -11.12
C VAL A 503 -6.79 3.09 -10.63
N ILE A 504 -6.57 2.65 -9.37
CA ILE A 504 -7.01 1.48 -8.54
C ILE A 504 -8.04 1.91 -7.47
N PHE A 505 -8.26 3.19 -7.17
CA PHE A 505 -9.61 3.61 -6.76
C PHE A 505 -10.54 3.74 -7.97
N ILE A 506 -9.94 3.99 -9.08
CA ILE A 506 -10.49 4.09 -10.41
C ILE A 506 -10.10 2.67 -10.97
N TYR A 507 -9.73 1.75 -10.08
CA TYR A 507 -10.13 0.36 -10.08
C TYR A 507 -10.64 -0.09 -8.68
N ASN A 508 -11.51 0.77 -8.05
CA ASN A 508 -12.34 0.79 -6.83
C ASN A 508 -13.84 1.37 -6.88
N MET A 509 -14.77 1.14 -7.86
CA MET A 509 -16.23 1.53 -8.09
C MET A 509 -17.22 0.83 -9.18
N ILE A 510 -17.00 -0.38 -9.80
CA ILE A 510 -18.01 -1.45 -10.25
C ILE A 510 -18.25 -2.85 -9.54
N ASN A 511 -17.44 -3.96 -9.63
CA ASN A 511 -17.88 -5.37 -9.25
C ASN A 511 -17.51 -5.85 -7.84
N LEU A 512 -17.96 -5.09 -6.89
CA LEU A 512 -18.05 -5.53 -5.51
C LEU A 512 -19.48 -6.30 -5.51
N GLU A 513 -19.83 -7.11 -4.48
CA GLU A 513 -20.59 -8.36 -4.31
C GLU A 513 -21.42 -8.77 -2.97
N LEU A 514 -21.49 -8.10 -1.78
CA LEU A 514 -21.96 -8.28 -0.33
C LEU A 514 -21.13 -8.64 1.04
N LEU A 515 -19.78 -8.89 1.13
CA LEU A 515 -18.79 -9.47 2.14
C LEU A 515 -19.00 -10.81 2.87
N THR A 516 -17.87 -11.38 3.34
CA THR A 516 -17.54 -12.81 3.49
C THR A 516 -16.75 -13.29 4.76
N TYR A 517 -17.24 -13.59 5.98
CA TYR A 517 -16.57 -14.52 6.97
C TYR A 517 -16.20 -15.90 6.31
N ASN A 518 -15.88 -16.10 5.01
CA ASN A 518 -15.79 -17.32 4.17
C ASN A 518 -16.94 -17.60 3.15
N GLY A 519 -18.12 -17.00 3.29
CA GLY A 519 -19.42 -17.55 2.85
C GLY A 519 -20.62 -16.93 3.60
N PHE A 520 -21.16 -17.67 4.59
CA PHE A 520 -22.25 -17.44 5.60
C PHE A 520 -22.34 -15.91 5.86
N ASN A 521 -23.52 -15.28 5.84
CA ASN A 521 -24.36 -15.15 7.02
C ASN A 521 -24.11 -13.77 7.66
N TYR A 522 -24.15 -12.69 6.85
CA TYR A 522 -24.15 -11.30 7.32
C TYR A 522 -25.44 -10.55 6.99
N PRO A 523 -25.86 -9.62 7.86
CA PRO A 523 -27.09 -8.87 7.66
C PRO A 523 -26.91 -7.56 6.90
N ASP A 524 -27.87 -7.27 6.00
CA ASP A 524 -28.10 -6.02 5.24
C ASP A 524 -28.14 -4.69 6.05
N VAL A 525 -27.88 -4.75 7.36
CA VAL A 525 -27.68 -3.60 8.26
C VAL A 525 -26.22 -3.29 8.58
N ALA A 526 -25.34 -4.27 8.80
CA ALA A 526 -23.93 -3.99 9.17
C ALA A 526 -23.22 -3.25 8.03
N TYR A 527 -23.38 -3.79 6.83
CA TYR A 527 -24.14 -3.16 5.76
C TYR A 527 -24.56 -1.70 5.93
N VAL A 528 -25.82 -1.28 5.85
CA VAL A 528 -26.07 0.15 5.59
C VAL A 528 -25.51 1.12 6.67
N VAL A 529 -25.15 0.68 7.89
CA VAL A 529 -24.31 1.49 8.80
C VAL A 529 -23.01 1.99 8.12
N GLY A 530 -22.44 1.19 7.23
CA GLY A 530 -21.34 1.56 6.35
C GLY A 530 -21.69 2.27 5.04
N TRP A 531 -22.96 2.47 4.69
CA TRP A 531 -23.38 3.47 3.69
C TRP A 531 -23.85 4.78 4.36
N ILE A 532 -23.60 4.96 5.68
CA ILE A 532 -24.18 6.07 6.46
C ILE A 532 -23.20 7.10 6.93
N LEU A 533 -22.36 6.78 7.91
CA LEU A 533 -21.33 7.76 8.21
C LEU A 533 -20.44 7.89 6.98
N PHE A 534 -20.50 6.94 6.01
CA PHE A 534 -20.04 6.91 4.58
C PHE A 534 -20.61 8.06 3.75
N SER A 535 -21.47 8.85 4.34
CA SER A 535 -21.81 10.14 3.82
C SER A 535 -21.86 11.19 4.93
N VAL A 536 -20.80 11.30 5.73
CA VAL A 536 -20.46 12.39 6.68
C VAL A 536 -19.01 12.90 6.47
N ALA A 537 -18.20 12.22 5.65
CA ALA A 537 -16.77 12.47 5.36
C ALA A 537 -15.99 11.72 4.17
N VAL A 538 -16.29 11.35 2.87
CA VAL A 538 -17.15 11.77 1.68
C VAL A 538 -17.49 13.23 1.79
N LEU A 539 -17.89 13.57 2.98
CA LEU A 539 -18.19 14.92 3.33
C LEU A 539 -17.07 15.57 4.16
N GLN A 540 -15.82 15.74 3.72
CA GLN A 540 -14.78 16.57 4.37
C GLN A 540 -14.03 17.65 3.53
N ILE A 541 -14.08 17.75 2.18
CA ILE A 541 -13.36 18.80 1.40
C ILE A 541 -13.87 19.22 -0.04
N PRO A 542 -15.12 19.67 -0.31
CA PRO A 542 -15.34 21.02 -0.84
C PRO A 542 -15.43 21.92 0.36
N LEU A 543 -16.52 22.56 0.85
CA LEU A 543 -16.72 23.25 2.19
C LEU A 543 -15.69 23.17 3.37
N TRP A 544 -14.53 22.48 3.37
CA TRP A 544 -13.22 22.93 3.92
C TRP A 544 -12.35 23.63 2.86
N ILE A 545 -12.20 23.07 1.65
CA ILE A 545 -11.99 23.84 0.41
C ILE A 545 -13.06 24.93 0.32
N LEU A 546 -14.36 24.68 0.51
CA LEU A 546 -15.37 25.74 0.57
C LEU A 546 -15.43 26.49 1.91
N ILE A 547 -14.93 26.04 3.08
CA ILE A 547 -14.81 26.89 4.30
C ILE A 547 -13.62 27.80 4.12
N ALA A 548 -12.55 27.35 3.46
CA ALA A 548 -11.41 28.18 3.12
C ALA A 548 -11.77 29.16 1.97
N ILE A 549 -12.48 28.74 0.91
CA ILE A 549 -13.07 29.64 -0.11
C ILE A 549 -14.07 30.59 0.55
N TYR A 550 -14.95 30.12 1.43
CA TYR A 550 -15.93 30.97 2.15
C TYR A 550 -15.26 31.94 3.12
N LYS A 551 -14.18 31.54 3.82
CA LYS A 551 -13.30 32.44 4.58
C LYS A 551 -12.62 33.49 3.70
N LYS A 552 -12.50 33.23 2.39
CA LYS A 552 -11.96 34.15 1.38
C LYS A 552 -13.03 34.81 0.48
N ARG A 553 -14.31 34.74 0.87
CA ARG A 553 -15.47 35.34 0.15
C ARG A 553 -15.41 36.86 -0.08
N HIS A 554 -14.44 37.54 0.52
CA HIS A 554 -14.19 38.97 0.35
C HIS A 554 -13.34 39.30 -0.89
N LEU A 555 -12.78 38.28 -1.56
CA LEU A 555 -11.96 38.44 -2.77
C LEU A 555 -12.78 38.24 -4.06
N PRO A 556 -12.33 38.75 -5.22
CA PRO A 556 -12.90 38.41 -6.52
C PRO A 556 -12.97 36.90 -6.74
N PHE A 557 -13.99 36.40 -7.46
CA PHE A 557 -14.31 34.97 -7.57
C PHE A 557 -13.11 34.04 -7.91
N LEU A 558 -12.20 34.48 -8.79
CA LEU A 558 -10.98 33.72 -9.12
C LEU A 558 -9.98 33.66 -7.96
N GLU A 559 -9.81 34.75 -7.21
CA GLU A 559 -8.89 34.82 -6.07
C GLU A 559 -9.48 34.16 -4.81
N MET A 560 -10.78 34.31 -4.59
CA MET A 560 -11.56 33.56 -3.60
C MET A 560 -11.36 32.04 -3.76
N ILE A 561 -11.24 31.55 -5.00
CA ILE A 561 -10.99 30.12 -5.30
C ILE A 561 -9.50 29.76 -5.25
N CYS A 562 -8.59 30.65 -5.68
CA CYS A 562 -7.15 30.33 -5.76
C CYS A 562 -6.38 30.56 -4.44
N GLN A 563 -6.72 31.58 -3.64
CA GLN A 563 -6.01 31.89 -2.39
C GLN A 563 -6.16 30.80 -1.30
N PRO A 564 -7.27 30.05 -1.18
CA PRO A 564 -7.37 28.89 -0.31
C PRO A 564 -6.45 27.72 -0.66
N PHE A 565 -5.83 27.74 -1.83
CA PHE A 565 -4.85 26.75 -2.25
C PHE A 565 -3.43 27.31 -2.08
N ARG A 566 -3.28 28.59 -1.68
CA ARG A 566 -2.02 29.34 -1.51
C ARG A 566 -1.48 29.29 -0.08
N PRO A 567 -0.18 29.60 0.10
CA PRO A 567 0.48 29.60 1.39
C PRO A 567 -0.14 30.59 2.35
N SER A 568 -0.19 30.18 3.60
CA SER A 568 -0.05 31.14 4.67
C SER A 568 1.39 31.61 4.77
N LYS A 569 1.58 32.89 5.15
CA LYS A 569 2.91 33.53 5.31
C LYS A 569 3.85 32.67 6.15
N TYR A 570 3.29 32.22 7.26
CA TYR A 570 3.75 31.25 8.23
C TYR A 570 4.28 29.92 7.66
N TRP A 571 4.30 29.65 6.36
CA TRP A 571 4.98 28.46 5.84
C TRP A 571 6.49 28.68 5.70
N CYS A 572 7.24 28.30 6.73
CA CYS A 572 8.68 28.44 6.88
C CYS A 572 9.27 27.22 7.62
N PRO A 573 10.52 27.31 8.11
CA PRO A 573 10.99 26.62 9.32
C PRO A 573 10.46 27.23 10.63
N MET A 574 10.19 26.40 11.65
CA MET A 574 9.69 26.88 12.95
C MET A 574 10.72 27.62 13.81
N ASN A 575 12.01 27.36 13.62
CA ASN A 575 13.07 28.09 14.30
C ASN A 575 13.43 29.35 13.49
N ASN A 576 13.35 30.52 14.14
CA ASN A 576 13.39 31.81 13.44
C ASN A 576 14.78 32.14 12.85
N GLU A 577 15.88 31.61 13.39
CA GLU A 577 17.21 31.73 12.77
C GLU A 577 17.28 30.94 11.45
N MET A 578 16.76 29.72 11.45
CA MET A 578 16.69 28.88 10.26
C MET A 578 15.74 29.46 9.21
N LYS A 579 14.63 30.06 9.62
CA LYS A 579 13.70 30.80 8.76
C LYS A 579 14.34 31.98 8.04
N ILE A 580 15.23 32.74 8.70
CA ILE A 580 15.97 33.84 8.05
C ILE A 580 16.91 33.28 6.97
N LYS A 581 17.78 32.34 7.32
CA LYS A 581 18.73 31.70 6.37
C LYS A 581 18.01 31.05 5.18
N TRP A 582 16.83 30.52 5.44
CA TRP A 582 15.95 29.95 4.45
C TRP A 582 15.43 30.99 3.44
N LEU A 583 14.97 32.15 3.91
CA LEU A 583 14.54 33.28 3.07
C LEU A 583 15.70 33.86 2.24
N GLU A 584 16.89 34.00 2.83
CA GLU A 584 18.11 34.42 2.10
C GLU A 584 18.45 33.45 0.97
N PHE A 585 18.44 32.15 1.26
CA PHE A 585 18.66 31.09 0.28
C PHE A 585 17.59 31.10 -0.83
N LYS A 586 16.31 31.35 -0.51
CA LYS A 586 15.23 31.55 -1.50
C LYS A 586 15.56 32.69 -2.46
N GLU A 587 16.04 33.81 -1.95
CA GLU A 587 16.31 35.00 -2.75
C GLU A 587 17.55 34.83 -3.62
N HIS A 588 18.61 34.20 -3.10
CA HIS A 588 19.79 33.82 -3.88
C HIS A 588 19.43 32.87 -5.03
N ARG A 589 18.52 31.92 -4.80
CA ARG A 589 17.99 30.98 -5.82
C ARG A 589 17.03 31.62 -6.82
N ARG A 590 16.52 32.83 -6.53
CA ARG A 590 15.81 33.70 -7.48
C ARG A 590 16.82 34.43 -8.38
N LYS A 591 17.83 35.10 -7.78
CA LYS A 591 18.88 35.82 -8.51
C LYS A 591 19.62 34.92 -9.52
N ILE A 592 20.02 33.71 -9.13
CA ILE A 592 20.65 32.73 -10.05
C ILE A 592 19.76 32.34 -11.25
N LYS A 593 18.43 32.39 -11.12
CA LYS A 593 17.52 32.17 -12.27
C LYS A 593 17.47 33.40 -13.17
N GLU A 594 17.45 34.59 -12.58
CA GLU A 594 17.49 35.87 -13.29
C GLU A 594 18.81 36.05 -14.06
N ASP A 595 19.97 35.82 -13.44
CA ASP A 595 21.31 35.90 -14.07
C ASP A 595 21.48 34.93 -15.26
N LYS A 596 20.84 33.75 -15.18
CA LYS A 596 20.85 32.74 -16.26
C LYS A 596 19.98 33.12 -17.46
N ILE A 597 19.05 34.05 -17.30
CA ILE A 597 18.24 34.60 -18.40
C ILE A 597 19.03 35.68 -19.15
N GLU A 598 19.94 36.40 -18.48
CA GLU A 598 20.71 37.49 -19.11
C GLU A 598 21.94 37.01 -19.88
N ASN A 599 22.68 36.01 -19.37
CA ASN A 599 24.01 35.65 -19.90
C ASN A 599 24.02 34.83 -21.23
N GLY A 600 22.91 34.80 -21.98
CA GLY A 600 22.85 34.48 -23.42
C GLY A 600 23.25 33.07 -23.90
N ASN A 601 23.88 32.24 -23.07
CA ASN A 601 24.43 30.93 -23.44
C ASN A 601 23.34 29.83 -23.48
N GLU A 602 22.32 30.09 -24.29
CA GLU A 602 21.13 29.26 -24.43
C GLU A 602 21.41 28.09 -25.39
N ASN A 603 21.29 26.85 -24.89
CA ASN A 603 21.48 25.60 -25.63
C ASN A 603 20.73 25.55 -26.98
N ILE A 604 21.16 24.72 -27.94
CA ILE A 604 20.38 24.44 -29.16
C ILE A 604 18.99 23.91 -28.80
N PHE A 605 18.87 23.14 -27.72
CA PHE A 605 17.58 22.70 -27.18
C PHE A 605 16.76 23.82 -26.53
N TYR A 606 17.39 24.84 -25.97
CA TYR A 606 16.69 26.07 -25.59
C TYR A 606 16.39 26.97 -26.80
N LYS A 607 16.85 26.55 -27.98
CA LYS A 607 16.42 27.00 -29.31
C LYS A 607 15.56 25.89 -29.98
N LEU A 608 14.79 25.16 -29.15
CA LEU A 608 13.76 24.12 -29.38
C LEU A 608 12.61 24.46 -30.35
N PHE A 609 11.35 24.16 -30.00
CA PHE A 609 10.60 24.69 -28.85
C PHE A 609 10.49 26.22 -29.08
N LYS A 610 11.61 27.00 -29.06
CA LYS A 610 11.64 28.47 -29.29
C LYS A 610 10.67 28.88 -30.44
N SER A 611 10.75 28.47 -31.71
CA SER A 611 9.81 28.99 -32.74
C SER A 611 8.33 28.56 -32.62
N PHE A 612 7.90 27.80 -31.60
CA PHE A 612 6.53 27.29 -31.55
C PHE A 612 5.50 28.15 -30.79
N LEU A 613 5.90 29.27 -30.17
CA LEU A 613 5.01 29.98 -29.23
C LEU A 613 5.10 31.52 -29.25
N LYS A 614 5.40 32.11 -30.42
CA LYS A 614 4.92 33.44 -30.81
C LYS A 614 3.74 33.20 -31.78
N ILE A 615 2.52 33.69 -31.57
CA ILE A 615 2.06 35.08 -31.31
C ILE A 615 0.66 35.01 -30.65
N SER A 616 0.20 35.90 -29.77
CA SER A 616 0.87 36.96 -28.98
C SER A 616 0.00 37.36 -27.78
N ILE A 617 0.64 37.76 -26.68
CA ILE A 617 0.12 38.86 -25.84
C ILE A 617 0.63 40.16 -26.47
N VAL A 618 -0.21 41.20 -26.49
CA VAL A 618 0.20 42.53 -26.99
C VAL A 618 1.20 43.15 -26.02
N SER A 619 2.47 43.22 -26.43
CA SER A 619 3.48 44.07 -25.78
C SER A 619 3.66 45.33 -26.62
N LYS A 620 3.17 46.46 -26.12
CA LYS A 620 3.32 47.77 -26.78
C LYS A 620 4.57 48.45 -26.21
N LYS A 621 5.70 48.29 -26.90
CA LYS A 621 6.97 48.94 -26.55
C LYS A 621 7.05 50.29 -27.28
N ASN A 622 6.89 51.39 -26.55
CA ASN A 622 7.41 52.70 -26.95
C ASN A 622 8.66 53.00 -26.10
N GLY A 623 9.56 53.82 -26.62
CA GLY A 623 10.75 54.29 -25.89
C GLY A 623 10.88 55.81 -25.95
N ASN A 624 12.14 56.26 -25.82
CA ASN A 624 12.66 57.62 -25.94
C ASN A 624 12.59 58.55 -24.71
N GLN A 625 13.80 58.96 -24.31
CA GLN A 625 14.25 60.32 -23.98
C GLN A 625 13.85 60.99 -22.65
N THR A 626 14.92 61.41 -21.94
CA THR A 626 15.03 62.58 -21.03
C THR A 626 14.18 62.56 -19.73
N SER A 627 14.66 63.10 -18.60
CA SER A 627 15.62 64.20 -18.42
C SER A 627 16.69 63.95 -17.35
N TYR A 628 17.66 64.87 -17.27
CA TYR A 628 18.45 65.20 -16.06
C TYR A 628 17.49 65.61 -14.91
N ASP A 629 17.85 65.58 -13.61
CA ASP A 629 18.96 66.33 -12.99
C ASP A 629 19.58 65.68 -11.73
N ASN A 630 20.70 66.27 -11.31
CA ASN A 630 21.46 66.01 -10.07
C ASN A 630 21.88 67.38 -9.53
N PRO A 631 21.63 67.73 -8.25
CA PRO A 631 22.80 67.81 -7.36
C PRO A 631 22.56 67.54 -5.85
N SER A 632 23.66 67.21 -5.17
CA SER A 632 24.10 67.58 -3.80
C SER A 632 23.12 67.62 -2.59
N PHE A 633 23.51 66.84 -1.56
CA PHE A 633 23.66 67.23 -0.14
C PHE A 633 23.01 68.52 0.39
N GLU A 634 22.30 68.41 1.53
CA GLU A 634 22.55 69.29 2.68
C GLU A 634 22.24 68.58 4.02
N ILE A 635 22.61 69.20 5.15
CA ILE A 635 22.51 68.65 6.53
C ILE A 635 21.90 69.72 7.44
N THR A 636 20.93 69.38 8.30
CA THR A 636 20.63 70.23 9.48
C THR A 636 19.90 69.52 10.63
N ASN A 637 20.10 70.11 11.81
CA ASN A 637 19.98 69.59 13.18
C ASN A 637 18.57 69.29 13.73
N GLU A 638 18.58 68.40 14.73
CA GLU A 638 17.87 68.49 16.03
C GLU A 638 16.74 69.53 16.24
N ARG A 639 15.55 69.04 16.59
CA ARG A 639 15.12 69.01 18.02
C ARG A 639 13.84 68.21 18.30
N ASP A 640 13.73 67.83 19.58
CA ASP A 640 12.54 67.52 20.39
C ASP A 640 11.55 66.41 19.96
N ILE A 641 10.79 65.76 20.85
CA ILE A 641 11.07 65.01 22.12
C ILE A 641 9.74 64.35 22.57
N GLN A 642 9.80 63.21 23.28
CA GLN A 642 8.68 62.58 24.02
C GLN A 642 7.39 62.15 23.25
N ARG A 643 7.37 60.89 22.80
CA ARG A 643 6.35 59.82 23.07
C ARG A 643 6.54 58.66 22.06
N SER A 644 6.41 57.38 22.41
CA SER A 644 6.32 56.76 23.76
C SER A 644 6.64 55.25 23.71
N ASN A 645 7.05 54.68 24.84
CA ASN A 645 7.54 53.30 25.03
C ASN A 645 6.60 52.11 24.65
N ASN A 646 5.55 52.30 23.86
CA ASN A 646 4.82 51.19 23.22
C ASN A 646 5.72 50.43 22.24
N ASP A 647 6.76 51.12 21.78
CA ASP A 647 7.83 50.72 20.86
C ASP A 647 8.61 49.46 21.26
N GLN A 648 8.10 48.57 22.12
CA GLN A 648 8.75 47.31 22.47
C GLN A 648 7.89 46.05 22.35
N ASN A 649 6.62 46.14 21.90
CA ASN A 649 5.63 45.06 22.08
C ASN A 649 5.02 44.36 20.82
N GLU A 650 4.79 45.00 19.67
CA GLU A 650 4.05 44.39 18.51
C GLU A 650 4.89 43.85 17.33
N SER A 651 6.04 44.45 16.94
CA SER A 651 6.96 43.77 15.97
C SER A 651 7.44 42.46 16.55
N ARG A 652 7.32 42.36 17.88
CA ARG A 652 7.44 41.12 18.61
C ARG A 652 6.11 40.58 19.18
N GLU A 653 5.05 40.65 18.38
CA GLU A 653 3.94 39.66 18.31
C GLU A 653 3.88 38.94 16.93
N LEU A 654 4.60 39.44 15.91
CA LEU A 654 4.48 38.97 14.52
C LEU A 654 5.11 37.60 14.18
N GLU A 655 6.11 37.08 14.89
CA GLU A 655 6.64 35.72 14.68
C GLU A 655 5.77 34.69 15.40
N ASP A 656 5.10 34.99 16.52
CA ASP A 656 4.02 34.12 17.02
C ASP A 656 2.85 34.05 16.00
N LEU A 657 2.60 35.18 15.31
CA LEU A 657 1.76 35.29 14.11
C LEU A 657 2.49 34.95 12.79
N GLU A 658 3.64 34.27 12.84
CA GLU A 658 4.20 33.50 11.72
C GLU A 658 4.59 32.05 12.11
N GLN A 659 4.53 31.69 13.39
CA GLN A 659 4.72 30.35 13.93
C GLN A 659 3.40 29.70 14.35
N SER A 660 2.23 30.25 13.97
CA SER A 660 0.92 29.61 14.19
C SER A 660 0.15 29.16 12.91
N GLN A 661 0.70 29.25 11.69
CA GLN A 661 0.12 28.68 10.45
C GLN A 661 1.04 27.82 9.56
N GLU A 662 2.34 27.72 9.79
CA GLU A 662 3.04 26.42 9.62
C GLU A 662 2.40 25.40 10.59
N GLU A 663 1.91 25.90 11.74
CA GLU A 663 1.07 25.19 12.74
C GLU A 663 -0.40 25.14 12.31
N LYS A 664 -0.61 25.40 11.03
CA LYS A 664 -1.59 24.76 10.19
C LYS A 664 -0.98 24.62 8.80
N LYS A 665 0.19 23.94 8.62
CA LYS A 665 0.77 23.41 7.34
C LYS A 665 1.56 22.08 7.42
N THR A 666 1.24 21.04 6.59
CA THR A 666 1.91 19.68 6.31
C THR A 666 1.14 18.33 6.42
N GLN A 667 -0.18 18.32 6.42
CA GLN A 667 -1.00 17.37 7.16
C GLN A 667 -1.43 16.25 6.30
N GLY A 668 -0.55 15.29 6.41
CA GLY A 668 -0.64 14.11 5.68
C GLY A 668 0.47 14.03 4.70
N SER A 669 1.64 14.61 4.92
CA SER A 669 2.76 14.28 4.06
C SER A 669 3.19 12.81 4.34
N TRP A 670 4.28 12.15 3.91
CA TRP A 670 4.71 10.95 4.71
C TRP A 670 6.19 10.79 5.13
N ASN A 671 6.61 10.11 6.23
CA ASN A 671 7.46 10.62 7.37
C ASN A 671 9.03 10.45 7.75
N ASN A 672 10.02 9.99 6.95
CA ASN A 672 11.52 9.85 7.17
C ASN A 672 12.47 9.85 5.90
N SER A 673 12.97 8.76 5.30
CA SER A 673 12.97 8.51 3.82
C SER A 673 12.83 7.01 3.37
N ILE A 674 11.96 6.24 4.03
CA ILE A 674 11.58 4.81 4.19
C ILE A 674 10.04 4.68 4.25
N GLU A 675 9.33 5.49 3.48
CA GLU A 675 7.90 5.35 3.19
C GLU A 675 7.54 5.59 1.71
N PHE A 676 8.49 5.75 0.75
CA PHE A 676 8.60 5.19 -0.67
C PHE A 676 9.43 3.86 -1.30
N LEU A 677 10.05 2.61 -0.97
CA LEU A 677 10.40 1.40 -0.02
C LEU A 677 9.41 0.30 0.54
N MET A 678 9.12 0.29 1.85
CA MET A 678 8.32 -0.61 2.69
C MET A 678 6.88 -0.19 3.01
N SER A 679 6.50 1.11 2.92
CA SER A 679 5.17 1.44 2.34
C SER A 679 5.05 0.94 0.90
N CYS A 680 5.69 -0.16 0.54
CA CYS A 680 5.87 -0.74 -0.78
C CYS A 680 6.62 -2.08 -0.70
N ILE A 681 7.04 -2.43 0.51
CA ILE A 681 7.20 -3.70 1.27
C ILE A 681 6.01 -4.63 1.15
N ALA A 682 5.49 -4.59 -0.05
CA ALA A 682 4.11 -4.52 -0.31
C ALA A 682 3.87 -4.70 -1.82
N MET A 683 4.13 -3.69 -2.65
CA MET A 683 3.02 -3.05 -3.37
C MET A 683 2.60 -3.57 -4.71
N SER A 684 3.45 -4.38 -5.25
CA SER A 684 3.10 -5.25 -6.34
C SER A 684 2.94 -6.67 -5.88
N VAL A 685 3.78 -7.06 -4.93
CA VAL A 685 3.85 -8.37 -4.32
C VAL A 685 2.45 -8.71 -3.77
N GLY A 686 1.62 -9.41 -4.55
CA GLY A 686 0.18 -9.61 -4.45
C GLY A 686 -0.22 -10.97 -5.04
N PHE A 687 -0.68 -11.13 -6.26
CA PHE A 687 -0.82 -12.43 -6.99
C PHE A 687 -0.01 -12.46 -8.31
N GLY A 688 1.07 -11.73 -8.58
CA GLY A 688 2.05 -12.03 -9.64
C GLY A 688 3.42 -12.81 -9.52
N ASN A 689 4.41 -12.83 -8.59
CA ASN A 689 4.53 -12.77 -7.09
C ASN A 689 4.79 -14.06 -6.00
N ILE A 690 4.10 -15.22 -5.40
CA ILE A 690 2.82 -16.31 -5.55
C ILE A 690 2.19 -17.21 -6.76
N TRP A 691 0.85 -17.44 -6.72
CA TRP A 691 0.19 -18.63 -7.28
C TRP A 691 -0.39 -18.54 -8.69
N ARG A 692 -0.01 -17.56 -9.49
CA ARG A 692 0.29 -17.79 -10.88
C ARG A 692 1.60 -16.97 -11.43
N PHE A 693 2.92 -17.41 -11.23
CA PHE A 693 4.33 -17.36 -11.98
C PHE A 693 5.26 -18.66 -12.50
N PRO A 694 5.28 -20.00 -12.12
CA PRO A 694 5.15 -21.25 -12.94
C PRO A 694 3.96 -21.80 -13.72
N PHE A 695 2.77 -22.20 -13.26
CA PHE A 695 1.56 -22.57 -14.01
C PHE A 695 1.29 -21.80 -15.34
N THR A 696 1.97 -20.70 -15.69
CA THR A 696 2.21 -20.20 -17.07
C THR A 696 3.68 -19.86 -17.40
N ALA A 697 4.65 -20.16 -16.54
CA ALA A 697 5.95 -20.67 -17.00
C ALA A 697 5.63 -22.00 -17.63
N TYR A 698 5.52 -23.08 -16.87
CA TYR A 698 4.67 -24.25 -17.16
C TYR A 698 3.77 -24.15 -18.40
N LYS A 699 2.55 -23.55 -18.32
CA LYS A 699 1.59 -23.47 -19.43
C LYS A 699 2.03 -22.57 -20.60
N ASN A 700 3.08 -21.75 -20.45
CA ASN A 700 3.64 -20.89 -21.50
C ASN A 700 5.20 -21.00 -21.64
N GLY A 701 5.77 -22.18 -21.39
CA GLY A 701 7.15 -22.56 -21.73
C GLY A 701 8.24 -22.62 -20.65
N GLY A 702 7.91 -22.81 -19.37
CA GLY A 702 8.88 -22.87 -18.27
C GLY A 702 9.83 -21.67 -18.25
N GLY A 703 11.13 -21.93 -18.27
CA GLY A 703 12.18 -20.91 -18.30
C GLY A 703 12.17 -20.01 -19.53
N ALA A 704 11.48 -20.40 -20.60
CA ALA A 704 11.37 -19.59 -21.81
C ALA A 704 10.57 -18.32 -21.50
N PHE A 705 9.49 -18.45 -20.72
CA PHE A 705 8.64 -17.33 -20.34
C PHE A 705 9.42 -16.21 -19.63
N LEU A 706 10.45 -16.53 -18.83
CA LEU A 706 11.17 -15.50 -18.07
C LEU A 706 11.72 -14.40 -19.01
N ILE A 707 12.00 -14.75 -20.27
CA ILE A 707 12.51 -13.86 -21.30
C ILE A 707 11.49 -12.76 -21.70
N PRO A 708 10.29 -13.06 -22.26
CA PRO A 708 9.30 -12.04 -22.60
C PRO A 708 8.89 -11.21 -21.39
N TYR A 709 8.75 -11.80 -20.19
CA TYR A 709 8.47 -10.97 -19.02
C TYR A 709 9.62 -10.03 -18.67
N ILE A 710 10.87 -10.48 -18.60
CA ILE A 710 11.98 -9.57 -18.24
C ILE A 710 12.11 -8.46 -19.30
N ILE A 711 11.92 -8.78 -20.58
CA ILE A 711 11.89 -7.79 -21.66
C ILE A 711 10.75 -6.79 -21.45
N LEU A 712 9.52 -7.28 -21.27
CA LEU A 712 8.33 -6.44 -21.11
C LEU A 712 8.38 -5.66 -19.80
N LEU A 713 8.93 -6.21 -18.74
CA LEU A 713 9.25 -5.52 -17.51
C LEU A 713 10.27 -4.42 -17.75
N PHE A 714 11.32 -4.60 -18.55
CA PHE A 714 12.25 -3.50 -18.82
C PHE A 714 11.67 -2.44 -19.77
N LEU A 715 10.77 -2.79 -20.71
CA LEU A 715 10.34 -1.92 -21.82
C LEU A 715 8.92 -1.35 -21.71
N VAL A 716 8.03 -2.02 -20.99
CA VAL A 716 6.64 -1.62 -20.76
C VAL A 716 6.40 -1.47 -19.26
N GLY A 717 6.95 -2.38 -18.46
CA GLY A 717 6.84 -2.42 -17.02
C GLY A 717 7.53 -1.25 -16.35
N LYS A 718 8.83 -1.36 -16.04
CA LYS A 718 9.77 -0.29 -15.68
C LYS A 718 9.47 1.06 -16.29
N PRO A 719 8.99 1.22 -17.55
CA PRO A 719 8.70 2.52 -18.12
C PRO A 719 7.23 2.95 -18.06
N PHE A 720 6.24 2.10 -17.78
CA PHE A 720 4.97 2.55 -17.18
C PHE A 720 5.10 2.74 -15.66
N TYR A 721 6.08 2.06 -15.06
CA TYR A 721 6.78 2.35 -13.81
C TYR A 721 7.88 3.39 -13.94
N PHE A 722 7.94 3.96 -15.14
CA PHE A 722 8.45 5.26 -15.38
C PHE A 722 7.36 6.13 -16.10
N LEU A 723 6.06 5.74 -16.22
CA LEU A 723 4.96 6.64 -16.70
C LEU A 723 3.69 6.96 -15.84
N GLU A 724 3.22 6.19 -14.85
CA GLU A 724 2.31 6.52 -13.66
C GLU A 724 2.74 6.50 -12.00
N MET A 725 3.84 6.70 -11.12
CA MET A 725 5.30 7.29 -10.77
C MET A 725 6.10 8.75 -11.12
N ILE A 726 6.53 9.58 -12.22
CA ILE A 726 6.36 10.24 -13.71
C ILE A 726 5.11 11.08 -14.46
N MET A 727 3.75 10.74 -14.69
CA MET A 727 2.38 11.31 -15.16
C MET A 727 1.32 12.35 -14.51
N GLY A 728 1.00 12.51 -13.20
CA GLY A 728 0.24 13.64 -12.54
C GLY A 728 0.70 14.60 -11.36
N GLN A 729 1.61 14.19 -10.45
CA GLN A 729 2.51 14.88 -9.48
C GLN A 729 2.10 16.33 -8.99
N PHE A 730 2.61 17.47 -9.45
CA PHE A 730 2.22 18.68 -10.24
C PHE A 730 0.87 19.29 -10.15
N SER A 731 -0.12 18.43 -10.15
CA SER A 731 -1.48 18.74 -9.60
C SER A 731 -1.37 17.79 -8.37
N GLY A 732 -1.02 16.51 -8.54
CA GLY A 732 -1.03 15.58 -7.44
C GLY A 732 -2.42 15.14 -7.03
N ARG A 733 -3.42 15.30 -7.91
CA ARG A 733 -4.78 14.79 -7.69
C ARG A 733 -4.85 13.34 -8.06
N SER A 734 -6.01 12.88 -7.66
CA SER A 734 -6.76 11.82 -8.17
C SER A 734 -6.45 11.59 -9.62
N SER A 735 -6.31 10.36 -10.06
CA SER A 735 -6.53 10.09 -11.47
C SER A 735 -7.84 10.71 -11.97
N ILE A 736 -8.86 11.02 -11.14
CA ILE A 736 -9.90 12.02 -11.53
C ILE A 736 -9.29 13.33 -11.95
N ARG A 737 -8.75 14.09 -11.01
CA ARG A 737 -8.43 15.49 -11.23
C ARG A 737 -6.95 15.68 -11.66
N VAL A 738 -6.16 14.63 -11.90
CA VAL A 738 -4.85 14.64 -12.58
C VAL A 738 -5.06 15.09 -14.00
N TRP A 739 -6.15 14.63 -14.59
CA TRP A 739 -6.66 15.09 -15.85
C TRP A 739 -7.17 16.53 -15.79
N ASN A 740 -6.86 17.32 -14.76
CA ASN A 740 -6.66 18.75 -14.99
C ASN A 740 -5.51 19.04 -15.98
N VAL A 741 -4.66 18.07 -16.35
CA VAL A 741 -3.75 18.18 -17.52
C VAL A 741 -4.50 18.30 -18.84
N SER A 742 -5.67 17.68 -18.89
CA SER A 742 -6.48 17.49 -20.08
C SER A 742 -7.87 17.06 -19.61
N PRO A 743 -8.76 17.99 -19.21
CA PRO A 743 -10.08 17.69 -18.63
C PRO A 743 -10.93 16.67 -19.39
N ALA A 744 -10.72 16.54 -20.70
CA ALA A 744 -11.27 15.51 -21.55
C ALA A 744 -10.98 14.08 -21.05
N PHE A 745 -9.82 13.84 -20.45
CA PHE A 745 -9.44 12.57 -19.85
C PHE A 745 -9.79 12.44 -18.37
N VAL A 746 -10.49 13.41 -17.75
CA VAL A 746 -11.07 13.20 -16.40
C VAL A 746 -11.93 11.94 -16.37
N GLY A 747 -12.44 11.51 -17.53
CA GLY A 747 -13.09 10.22 -17.72
C GLY A 747 -12.20 8.99 -17.76
N VAL A 748 -10.91 9.06 -18.11
CA VAL A 748 -9.93 8.02 -17.75
C VAL A 748 -9.94 7.95 -16.22
N GLY A 749 -9.72 9.10 -15.61
CA GLY A 749 -10.02 9.37 -14.22
C GLY A 749 -11.43 9.04 -13.72
N TRP A 750 -12.43 8.63 -14.51
CA TRP A 750 -13.67 8.05 -13.97
C TRP A 750 -14.05 6.70 -14.61
N ALA A 751 -13.26 6.16 -15.53
CA ALA A 751 -13.50 4.88 -16.24
C ALA A 751 -12.55 3.80 -15.86
N GLN A 752 -11.38 4.27 -15.47
CA GLN A 752 -10.96 3.82 -14.20
C GLN A 752 -12.18 4.00 -13.17
N PHE A 753 -12.75 5.12 -12.63
CA PHE A 753 -13.75 5.21 -11.49
C PHE A 753 -14.92 4.26 -11.57
N SER A 754 -15.38 3.82 -12.72
CA SER A 754 -16.26 2.68 -12.72
C SER A 754 -15.63 1.33 -13.10
N SER A 755 -14.57 1.09 -13.88
CA SER A 755 -13.93 -0.26 -14.02
C SER A 755 -14.26 -1.41 -13.02
N THR A 756 -14.32 -1.43 -11.64
CA THR A 756 -13.66 -0.71 -10.51
C THR A 756 -13.88 -1.27 -9.07
N ILE A 757 -15.03 -1.45 -8.39
CA ILE A 757 -15.08 -1.73 -6.92
C ILE A 757 -14.63 -3.20 -6.81
N ILE A 758 -15.17 -3.98 -7.76
CA ILE A 758 -14.54 -4.93 -8.69
C ILE A 758 -13.59 -5.90 -8.00
N LEU A 759 -12.39 -5.43 -7.79
CA LEU A 759 -11.21 -6.24 -7.72
C LEU A 759 -10.78 -6.39 -6.26
N ALA A 760 -11.29 -5.49 -5.41
CA ALA A 760 -10.98 -5.47 -4.00
C ALA A 760 -11.52 -6.74 -3.36
N THR A 761 -12.78 -6.91 -3.61
CA THR A 761 -13.64 -7.89 -3.00
C THR A 761 -13.41 -9.27 -3.51
N TYR A 762 -13.02 -9.42 -4.77
CA TYR A 762 -12.79 -10.75 -5.29
C TYR A 762 -11.45 -11.28 -4.81
N TYR A 763 -10.47 -10.38 -4.75
CA TYR A 763 -9.31 -10.72 -3.96
C TYR A 763 -9.63 -10.98 -2.51
N SER A 764 -10.60 -10.25 -1.99
CA SER A 764 -10.92 -10.38 -0.59
C SER A 764 -11.76 -11.60 -0.26
N SER A 765 -12.55 -12.13 -1.18
CA SER A 765 -13.17 -13.44 -1.06
C SER A 765 -12.11 -14.53 -1.15
N LEU A 766 -11.07 -14.35 -1.97
CA LEU A 766 -9.90 -15.21 -1.93
C LEU A 766 -9.16 -15.05 -0.60
N MET A 767 -9.08 -13.84 -0.06
CA MET A 767 -8.61 -13.50 1.29
C MET A 767 -9.48 -14.12 2.40
N ALA A 768 -10.76 -14.30 2.14
CA ALA A 768 -11.73 -14.93 3.02
C ALA A 768 -11.44 -16.41 3.13
N LEU A 769 -11.40 -17.10 1.99
CA LEU A 769 -11.01 -18.51 1.85
C LEU A 769 -9.63 -18.74 2.44
N THR A 770 -8.84 -17.70 2.41
CA THR A 770 -7.52 -17.68 2.97
C THR A 770 -7.51 -17.73 4.46
N LEU A 771 -8.29 -16.85 5.08
CA LEU A 771 -8.53 -17.05 6.48
C LEU A 771 -9.37 -18.33 6.66
N TYR A 772 -10.19 -18.86 5.72
CA TYR A 772 -10.96 -20.13 5.90
C TYR A 772 -10.07 -21.21 6.44
N TYR A 773 -9.05 -21.43 5.63
CA TYR A 773 -8.18 -22.53 5.86
C TYR A 773 -7.27 -22.24 7.04
N LEU A 774 -7.02 -20.95 7.25
CA LEU A 774 -6.57 -20.40 8.48
C LEU A 774 -7.65 -20.24 9.58
N ILE A 775 -8.77 -20.96 9.51
CA ILE A 775 -9.61 -21.35 10.66
C ILE A 775 -9.91 -22.86 10.61
N ALA A 776 -9.13 -23.63 9.85
CA ALA A 776 -9.28 -25.07 9.68
C ALA A 776 -8.11 -25.92 10.21
N SER A 777 -6.90 -25.40 10.11
CA SER A 777 -5.60 -26.05 10.20
C SER A 777 -4.72 -26.08 11.52
N PHE A 778 -5.11 -25.53 12.69
CA PHE A 778 -4.58 -25.80 14.06
C PHE A 778 -5.28 -27.09 14.44
N SER A 779 -5.03 -28.08 13.63
CA SER A 779 -5.74 -29.32 13.60
C SER A 779 -4.60 -30.27 13.53
N ILE A 780 -4.41 -30.86 14.69
CA ILE A 780 -3.34 -31.73 15.07
C ILE A 780 -3.23 -32.96 14.13
N GLU A 781 -4.27 -33.20 13.34
CA GLU A 781 -4.08 -33.65 11.98
C GLU A 781 -4.75 -32.70 10.97
N LEU A 782 -3.93 -32.24 10.01
CA LEU A 782 -4.31 -31.89 8.63
C LEU A 782 -5.73 -32.35 8.26
N PRO A 783 -6.75 -31.47 8.17
CA PRO A 783 -8.10 -31.87 7.77
C PRO A 783 -8.17 -32.24 6.27
N TRP A 784 -7.04 -32.19 5.56
CA TRP A 784 -6.80 -32.79 4.25
C TRP A 784 -5.63 -33.78 4.19
N ALA A 785 -5.03 -34.19 5.31
CA ALA A 785 -4.20 -35.40 5.29
C ALA A 785 -5.04 -36.59 4.87
N LYS A 786 -6.26 -36.66 5.39
CA LYS A 786 -7.13 -37.83 5.28
C LYS A 786 -8.44 -37.48 4.60
N CYS A 787 -8.99 -38.49 3.95
CA CYS A 787 -10.34 -38.47 3.42
C CYS A 787 -11.36 -38.55 4.56
N LEU A 788 -12.35 -37.66 4.56
CA LEU A 788 -13.54 -37.84 5.38
C LEU A 788 -14.41 -38.95 4.80
N GLU A 789 -15.09 -39.72 5.66
CA GLU A 789 -15.93 -40.87 5.24
C GLU A 789 -17.05 -40.47 4.26
N GLU A 790 -17.55 -39.23 4.39
CA GLU A 790 -18.53 -38.60 3.50
C GLU A 790 -18.06 -38.43 2.04
N TRP A 791 -16.74 -38.44 1.76
CA TRP A 791 -16.21 -38.30 0.40
C TRP A 791 -16.06 -39.64 -0.35
N GLY A 792 -16.25 -40.76 0.35
CA GLY A 792 -16.30 -42.10 -0.22
C GLY A 792 -14.98 -42.63 -0.83
N ALA A 793 -15.07 -43.81 -1.45
CA ALA A 793 -13.92 -44.62 -1.89
C ALA A 793 -13.13 -44.07 -3.11
N TYR A 794 -13.37 -42.83 -3.52
CA TYR A 794 -12.69 -42.15 -4.64
C TYR A 794 -11.75 -41.04 -4.18
N CYS A 795 -11.78 -40.69 -2.89
CA CYS A 795 -10.77 -39.86 -2.28
C CYS A 795 -9.48 -40.68 -2.07
N ILE A 796 -8.32 -40.07 -2.31
CA ILE A 796 -7.00 -40.58 -1.94
C ILE A 796 -6.47 -39.72 -0.80
N ASP A 797 -6.21 -40.36 0.36
CA ASP A 797 -5.52 -39.72 1.48
C ASP A 797 -4.29 -38.99 0.97
N SER A 798 -4.16 -37.72 1.30
CA SER A 798 -2.91 -37.03 1.08
C SER A 798 -1.81 -37.75 1.85
N SER A 799 -1.95 -37.96 3.19
CA SER A 799 -0.91 -38.50 4.10
C SER A 799 -0.28 -39.83 3.69
N SER A 800 -0.87 -40.60 2.77
CA SER A 800 -0.38 -41.93 2.41
C SER A 800 0.70 -41.92 1.31
N LYS A 801 1.92 -42.36 1.65
CA LYS A 801 2.95 -42.71 0.65
C LYS A 801 2.49 -43.86 -0.24
N ARG A 802 2.59 -43.68 -1.57
CA ARG A 802 1.98 -44.54 -2.60
C ARG A 802 2.63 -45.94 -2.80
N LYS A 803 3.26 -46.52 -1.76
CA LYS A 803 3.97 -47.81 -1.82
C LYS A 803 3.10 -49.05 -1.57
N ASN A 804 1.92 -48.90 -0.98
CA ASN A 804 1.09 -50.03 -0.52
C ASN A 804 -0.11 -50.39 -1.41
N ILE A 805 -0.13 -49.99 -2.69
CA ILE A 805 -1.22 -50.31 -3.65
C ILE A 805 -0.74 -51.10 -4.88
N MET A 806 0.31 -51.92 -4.73
CA MET A 806 0.72 -52.94 -5.71
C MET A 806 1.37 -54.20 -5.07
N MET A 807 0.85 -54.72 -3.93
CA MET A 807 1.14 -56.11 -3.51
C MET A 807 0.25 -56.62 -2.35
N THR A 808 -0.97 -57.06 -2.66
CA THR A 808 -1.75 -58.01 -1.83
C THR A 808 -2.73 -58.80 -2.71
N ASN A 809 -2.34 -60.00 -3.15
CA ASN A 809 -3.22 -60.94 -3.86
C ASN A 809 -4.09 -61.76 -2.88
N ASP A 810 -4.57 -61.13 -1.80
CA ASP A 810 -5.32 -61.81 -0.75
C ASP A 810 -6.83 -61.76 -0.99
N THR A 811 -7.32 -62.78 -1.70
CA THR A 811 -8.74 -62.99 -2.06
C THR A 811 -9.59 -63.46 -0.86
N SER A 812 -9.43 -62.86 0.31
CA SER A 812 -9.93 -63.39 1.60
C SER A 812 -11.05 -62.58 2.27
N LEU A 813 -11.23 -61.29 1.95
CA LEU A 813 -12.22 -60.42 2.62
C LEU A 813 -13.44 -60.01 1.77
N LEU A 814 -13.57 -60.49 0.53
CA LEU A 814 -14.81 -60.35 -0.26
C LEU A 814 -15.87 -61.39 0.15
N LYS A 815 -16.36 -61.31 1.40
CA LYS A 815 -17.51 -62.09 1.91
C LYS A 815 -18.14 -61.43 3.15
N GLY A 816 -19.12 -60.56 2.92
CA GLY A 816 -19.87 -59.87 3.97
C GLY A 816 -21.12 -59.19 3.42
N ASN A 817 -22.21 -59.95 3.26
CA ASN A 817 -23.44 -59.45 2.66
C ASN A 817 -24.22 -58.54 3.63
N TYR A 818 -24.41 -57.26 3.29
CA TYR A 818 -25.64 -56.54 3.63
C TYR A 818 -26.12 -55.63 2.50
N PHE A 819 -27.19 -56.09 1.86
CA PHE A 819 -28.18 -55.36 1.05
C PHE A 819 -27.81 -54.03 0.37
N SER A 820 -27.61 -54.17 -0.94
CA SER A 820 -28.01 -53.20 -1.97
C SER A 820 -29.30 -52.43 -1.66
N HIS A 821 -29.29 -51.12 -1.92
CA HIS A 821 -30.49 -50.41 -2.37
C HIS A 821 -30.15 -49.26 -3.32
N LYS A 822 -30.89 -49.18 -4.44
CA LYS A 822 -30.80 -48.15 -5.50
C LYS A 822 -29.39 -47.75 -5.98
N LEU A 823 -28.92 -48.49 -6.99
CA LEU A 823 -28.23 -47.85 -8.12
C LEU A 823 -29.24 -46.95 -8.86
N ASP A 824 -28.83 -45.73 -9.23
CA ASP A 824 -29.51 -44.94 -10.26
C ASP A 824 -28.46 -44.47 -11.28
N HIS A 825 -28.83 -44.40 -12.56
CA HIS A 825 -27.85 -44.44 -13.66
C HIS A 825 -27.51 -43.05 -14.23
N THR A 826 -26.27 -42.57 -14.04
CA THR A 826 -25.59 -41.70 -15.04
C THR A 826 -24.07 -41.57 -14.84
N VAL A 827 -23.31 -42.11 -15.80
CA VAL A 827 -22.08 -41.52 -16.41
C VAL A 827 -20.75 -41.44 -15.58
N ASN A 828 -19.66 -41.71 -16.31
CA ASN A 828 -18.22 -41.53 -16.02
C ASN A 828 -17.48 -42.51 -15.09
N ASN A 829 -16.20 -42.75 -15.45
CA ASN A 829 -15.22 -43.41 -14.59
C ASN A 829 -14.99 -42.57 -13.31
N PRO A 830 -14.78 -43.19 -12.15
CA PRO A 830 -14.44 -42.47 -10.93
C PRO A 830 -13.08 -41.78 -11.08
N VAL A 831 -13.09 -40.44 -11.03
CA VAL A 831 -11.87 -39.62 -11.05
C VAL A 831 -11.39 -39.50 -9.61
N TYR A 832 -10.30 -40.20 -9.29
CA TYR A 832 -9.67 -40.07 -7.99
C TYR A 832 -9.15 -38.64 -7.76
N ARG A 833 -9.46 -38.08 -6.59
CA ARG A 833 -9.02 -36.75 -6.13
C ARG A 833 -8.29 -36.89 -4.80
N SER A 834 -7.39 -35.97 -4.47
CA SER A 834 -6.81 -35.94 -3.13
C SER A 834 -7.83 -35.45 -2.10
N SER A 835 -7.66 -35.84 -0.84
CA SER A 835 -8.39 -35.26 0.29
C SER A 835 -8.26 -33.73 0.33
N ALA A 836 -7.15 -33.19 -0.18
CA ALA A 836 -6.95 -31.76 -0.34
C ALA A 836 -7.89 -31.07 -1.34
N GLU A 837 -7.99 -31.65 -2.54
CA GLU A 837 -8.89 -31.16 -3.59
C GLU A 837 -10.35 -31.23 -3.14
N LEU A 838 -10.72 -32.31 -2.45
CA LEU A 838 -12.07 -32.49 -1.93
C LEU A 838 -12.37 -31.58 -0.74
N TYR A 839 -11.40 -31.33 0.15
CA TYR A 839 -11.58 -30.37 1.23
C TYR A 839 -11.80 -28.95 0.71
N PHE A 840 -11.03 -28.49 -0.30
CA PHE A 840 -11.23 -27.16 -0.89
C PHE A 840 -12.64 -27.00 -1.46
N LEU A 841 -13.05 -27.94 -2.29
CA LEU A 841 -14.28 -27.82 -3.05
C LEU A 841 -15.49 -28.05 -2.15
N ASN A 842 -15.46 -29.09 -1.31
CA ASN A 842 -16.66 -29.53 -0.58
C ASN A 842 -16.77 -28.94 0.85
N ALA A 843 -15.65 -28.70 1.55
CA ALA A 843 -15.64 -28.35 2.97
C ALA A 843 -15.18 -26.90 3.25
N VAL A 844 -14.58 -26.24 2.27
CA VAL A 844 -14.26 -24.80 2.28
C VAL A 844 -15.27 -24.03 1.44
N LEU A 845 -15.27 -24.21 0.13
CA LEU A 845 -16.15 -23.45 -0.77
C LEU A 845 -17.62 -23.92 -0.72
N HIS A 846 -17.83 -25.19 -0.38
CA HIS A 846 -19.09 -25.90 -0.66
C HIS A 846 -19.53 -25.69 -2.12
N GLU A 847 -18.56 -25.72 -3.05
CA GLU A 847 -18.68 -25.19 -4.41
C GLU A 847 -19.80 -25.85 -5.20
N LYS A 848 -20.67 -25.03 -5.80
CA LYS A 848 -21.69 -25.52 -6.72
C LYS A 848 -21.06 -25.96 -8.03
N ASP A 849 -21.44 -27.16 -8.46
CA ASP A 849 -21.17 -27.70 -9.79
C ASP A 849 -21.48 -26.68 -10.90
N ASN A 850 -22.62 -26.00 -10.82
CA ASN A 850 -23.08 -25.00 -11.78
C ASN A 850 -23.68 -23.78 -11.05
N ILE A 851 -23.50 -22.58 -11.61
CA ILE A 851 -24.12 -21.33 -11.10
C ILE A 851 -25.61 -21.17 -11.47
N ASP A 852 -26.16 -22.09 -12.27
CA ASP A 852 -27.54 -22.00 -12.81
C ASP A 852 -28.63 -22.01 -11.72
N ASP A 853 -28.43 -22.79 -10.64
CA ASP A 853 -29.29 -22.79 -9.44
C ASP A 853 -29.04 -21.58 -8.51
N GLY A 854 -28.51 -20.49 -9.07
CA GLY A 854 -28.07 -19.30 -8.36
C GLY A 854 -26.82 -19.51 -7.51
N ILE A 855 -26.27 -18.41 -7.02
CA ILE A 855 -25.03 -18.38 -6.22
C ILE A 855 -25.12 -19.16 -4.89
N GLY A 856 -26.34 -19.41 -4.41
CA GLY A 856 -26.62 -20.03 -3.10
C GLY A 856 -26.86 -18.98 -2.02
N LEU A 857 -27.15 -19.42 -0.80
CA LEU A 857 -26.86 -18.57 0.35
C LEU A 857 -25.34 -18.42 0.43
N PRO A 858 -24.81 -17.36 1.02
CA PRO A 858 -23.82 -17.52 2.09
C PRO A 858 -23.91 -18.92 2.77
N ASP A 859 -23.14 -19.92 2.32
CA ASP A 859 -23.00 -21.22 3.05
C ASP A 859 -22.64 -20.89 4.48
N TRP A 860 -23.28 -21.45 5.60
CA TRP A 860 -22.70 -21.75 8.44
C TRP A 860 -21.41 -21.09 9.24
N LYS A 861 -20.14 -21.64 9.25
CA LYS A 861 -18.79 -20.95 9.61
C LYS A 861 -18.38 -19.86 8.60
N LEU A 862 -19.25 -19.74 7.65
CA LEU A 862 -19.13 -19.08 6.40
C LEU A 862 -19.05 -17.55 6.63
N THR A 863 -19.46 -17.13 7.84
CA THR A 863 -19.39 -15.79 8.35
C THR A 863 -18.22 -15.73 9.32
N LEU A 864 -17.28 -16.71 9.42
CA LEU A 864 -16.06 -16.92 10.27
C LEU A 864 -14.60 -16.89 9.63
N CYS A 865 -14.28 -16.29 8.43
CA CYS A 865 -12.97 -15.76 7.88
C CYS A 865 -12.71 -14.34 7.19
N LEU A 866 -13.42 -13.67 6.25
CA LEU A 866 -13.25 -12.18 5.91
C LEU A 866 -14.01 -11.08 6.72
N PHE A 867 -15.00 -11.27 7.58
CA PHE A 867 -15.04 -10.76 8.97
C PHE A 867 -14.04 -11.50 9.92
N GLY A 868 -12.88 -12.05 9.46
CA GLY A 868 -11.54 -12.04 10.13
C GLY A 868 -10.33 -11.46 9.31
N CYS A 869 -10.44 -11.23 7.98
CA CYS A 869 -9.52 -10.40 7.18
C CYS A 869 -9.96 -8.95 6.79
N TRP A 870 -11.20 -8.57 6.44
CA TRP A 870 -11.73 -7.17 6.60
C TRP A 870 -11.87 -6.56 8.08
N VAL A 871 -10.96 -6.92 9.03
CA VAL A 871 -10.31 -6.41 10.29
C VAL A 871 -8.97 -7.14 10.38
N SER A 872 -8.35 -7.06 9.24
CA SER A 872 -6.97 -6.79 9.14
C SER A 872 -6.68 -5.88 7.92
N VAL A 873 -7.57 -5.71 6.91
CA VAL A 873 -7.52 -4.73 5.79
C VAL A 873 -7.40 -3.29 6.30
N CYS A 874 -7.64 -3.10 7.56
CA CYS A 874 -8.17 -1.92 8.11
C CYS A 874 -8.22 -1.61 9.57
N ILE A 875 -7.21 -1.99 10.33
CA ILE A 875 -6.62 -1.24 11.39
C ILE A 875 -5.27 -0.90 10.80
N ILE A 876 -5.37 -0.39 9.60
CA ILE A 876 -4.33 0.05 8.78
C ILE A 876 -4.46 1.58 8.67
N ILE A 877 -5.61 2.10 8.12
CA ILE A 877 -6.47 3.39 7.92
C ILE A 877 -7.05 4.42 8.99
N PHE A 878 -8.02 4.23 9.98
CA PHE A 878 -8.15 4.87 11.34
C PHE A 878 -6.65 5.13 11.65
N GLN A 879 -5.43 5.69 11.79
CA GLN A 879 -4.93 7.11 11.90
C GLN A 879 -5.23 8.23 10.81
N GLY A 880 -5.76 7.97 9.58
CA GLY A 880 -5.68 8.65 8.25
C GLY A 880 -5.33 7.82 6.96
N ALA A 881 -4.14 7.88 6.28
CA ALA A 881 -3.02 8.80 6.56
C ALA A 881 -1.47 8.31 6.59
N LYS A 882 -0.39 8.21 7.56
CA LYS A 882 0.29 8.42 9.03
C LYS A 882 0.21 7.27 10.02
N SER A 883 -0.28 6.15 9.55
CA SER A 883 -0.71 4.91 10.15
C SER A 883 -0.41 3.74 9.26
N THR A 884 0.39 4.06 8.22
CA THR A 884 1.34 3.18 7.51
C THR A 884 2.89 3.55 7.05
N GLY A 885 4.10 4.09 7.56
CA GLY A 885 4.99 4.92 8.57
C GLY A 885 5.54 5.04 10.14
N ARG A 886 4.86 4.78 11.36
CA ARG A 886 5.04 3.73 12.53
C ARG A 886 4.65 2.15 12.54
N ALA A 887 3.43 1.60 12.29
CA ALA A 887 3.09 0.37 11.50
C ALA A 887 2.52 0.57 9.98
N SER A 888 3.00 0.58 8.63
CA SER A 888 3.73 -0.12 7.40
C SER A 888 5.13 -0.93 6.97
N TYR A 889 6.38 -1.31 7.43
CA TYR A 889 7.22 -2.01 8.47
C TYR A 889 6.86 -3.48 8.98
N PHE A 890 6.10 -3.79 10.04
CA PHE A 890 5.33 -5.06 10.38
C PHE A 890 4.98 -5.97 9.14
N LEU A 891 3.86 -5.73 8.46
CA LEU A 891 3.59 -6.24 7.11
C LEU A 891 4.57 -5.78 5.95
N ALA A 892 5.84 -5.49 6.26
CA ALA A 892 6.96 -5.14 5.37
C ALA A 892 8.38 -5.68 5.81
N ILE A 893 8.64 -6.20 7.03
CA ILE A 893 9.79 -7.04 7.49
C ILE A 893 9.33 -8.51 7.67
N PHE A 894 8.97 -9.31 6.66
CA PHE A 894 8.64 -10.74 6.90
C PHE A 894 8.64 -11.66 5.68
N PRO A 895 8.04 -11.41 4.52
CA PRO A 895 8.00 -12.44 3.49
C PRO A 895 8.74 -12.13 2.24
N TYR A 896 9.76 -11.33 2.37
CA TYR A 896 11.04 -11.75 1.83
C TYR A 896 11.62 -12.84 2.79
N ILE A 897 11.13 -13.01 4.01
CA ILE A 897 11.86 -13.74 5.03
C ILE A 897 11.38 -15.16 5.03
N ILE A 898 10.06 -15.31 5.05
CA ILE A 898 9.44 -16.56 4.68
C ILE A 898 10.07 -16.97 3.28
N LEU A 899 10.67 -16.03 2.51
CA LEU A 899 11.30 -16.23 1.19
C LEU A 899 12.74 -16.71 1.21
N ILE A 900 13.62 -16.24 2.07
CA ILE A 900 14.71 -17.13 2.53
C ILE A 900 14.09 -18.19 3.46
N ALA A 901 12.96 -18.83 3.08
CA ALA A 901 12.32 -19.90 3.82
C ALA A 901 11.59 -21.12 3.15
N LEU A 902 11.50 -21.38 1.80
CA LEU A 902 11.46 -22.80 1.19
C LEU A 902 12.65 -23.74 0.34
N LEU A 903 14.08 -23.77 -0.06
CA LEU A 903 15.55 -23.09 -0.16
C LEU A 903 16.79 -23.87 0.28
N ILE A 904 17.70 -23.22 1.04
CA ILE A 904 18.77 -23.79 1.88
C ILE A 904 18.43 -25.19 2.37
N ARG A 905 17.21 -25.39 2.84
CA ARG A 905 16.60 -26.67 3.12
C ARG A 905 16.19 -27.40 1.78
N ALA A 906 15.36 -26.97 0.81
CA ALA A 906 14.98 -27.72 -0.44
C ALA A 906 15.99 -27.91 -1.57
N VAL A 907 17.01 -27.06 -1.77
CA VAL A 907 18.22 -27.48 -2.49
C VAL A 907 18.82 -28.72 -1.83
N THR A 908 18.51 -28.96 -0.54
CA THR A 908 18.79 -30.19 0.21
C THR A 908 17.59 -31.15 0.33
N LEU A 909 16.60 -31.17 -0.61
CA LEU A 909 15.68 -32.32 -0.74
C LEU A 909 15.76 -33.09 -2.05
N ASN A 910 15.46 -34.36 -1.85
CA ASN A 910 15.42 -35.42 -2.83
C ASN A 910 14.38 -35.09 -3.91
N GLY A 911 14.81 -34.95 -5.16
CA GLY A 911 13.96 -34.60 -6.30
C GLY A 911 13.72 -33.10 -6.50
N ALA A 912 13.96 -32.24 -5.51
CA ALA A 912 13.69 -30.81 -5.64
C ALA A 912 14.59 -30.11 -6.67
N ALA A 913 15.80 -30.62 -6.92
CA ALA A 913 16.64 -30.20 -8.04
C ALA A 913 15.95 -30.38 -9.41
N ASN A 914 15.19 -31.47 -9.61
CA ASN A 914 14.42 -31.71 -10.84
C ASN A 914 13.26 -30.72 -10.95
N GLY A 915 12.69 -30.35 -9.81
CA GLY A 915 11.76 -29.24 -9.66
C GLY A 915 12.31 -27.91 -10.15
N ILE A 916 13.40 -27.45 -9.52
CA ILE A 916 14.12 -26.22 -9.93
C ILE A 916 14.45 -26.26 -11.43
N LEU A 917 14.91 -27.40 -11.92
CA LEU A 917 15.21 -27.57 -13.33
C LEU A 917 13.96 -27.46 -14.21
N PHE A 918 12.82 -28.05 -13.81
CA PHE A 918 11.56 -27.96 -14.55
C PHE A 918 10.99 -26.53 -14.58
N PHE A 919 11.25 -25.71 -13.56
CA PHE A 919 11.00 -24.26 -13.65
C PHE A 919 11.85 -23.60 -14.74
N ILE A 920 13.17 -23.77 -14.64
CA ILE A 920 14.16 -22.96 -15.36
C ILE A 920 14.40 -23.49 -16.78
N THR A 921 13.97 -24.71 -17.09
CA THR A 921 14.10 -25.30 -18.43
C THR A 921 13.19 -24.57 -19.43
N PRO A 922 13.73 -23.98 -20.51
CA PRO A 922 12.95 -23.24 -21.48
C PRO A 922 12.35 -24.13 -22.58
N GLN A 923 11.04 -24.05 -22.79
CA GLN A 923 10.37 -24.57 -23.99
C GLN A 923 10.26 -23.45 -25.03
N TRP A 924 11.23 -23.39 -25.94
CA TRP A 924 11.42 -22.27 -26.86
C TRP A 924 10.23 -22.01 -27.80
N ASP A 925 9.49 -23.05 -28.19
CA ASP A 925 8.34 -22.95 -29.10
C ASP A 925 7.21 -22.07 -28.55
N MET A 926 7.12 -21.94 -27.23
CA MET A 926 6.09 -21.12 -26.59
C MET A 926 6.36 -19.61 -26.80
N LEU A 927 7.61 -19.17 -27.00
CA LEU A 927 7.93 -17.76 -27.25
C LEU A 927 7.26 -17.16 -28.49
N LEU A 928 6.89 -18.01 -29.45
CA LEU A 928 6.25 -17.61 -30.72
C LEU A 928 4.73 -17.41 -30.59
N LYS A 929 4.11 -17.92 -29.52
CA LYS A 929 2.67 -17.78 -29.28
C LYS A 929 2.39 -16.39 -28.67
N PRO A 930 1.52 -15.55 -29.25
CA PRO A 930 1.24 -14.25 -28.69
C PRO A 930 0.47 -14.33 -27.37
N GLU A 931 -0.21 -15.45 -27.08
CA GLU A 931 -0.72 -15.77 -25.73
C GLU A 931 0.38 -15.67 -24.67
N VAL A 932 1.65 -15.91 -24.98
CA VAL A 932 2.76 -15.81 -24.01
C VAL A 932 3.14 -14.37 -23.72
N TRP A 933 2.89 -13.46 -24.65
CA TRP A 933 3.13 -12.02 -24.49
C TRP A 933 1.89 -11.31 -23.93
N TYR A 934 0.68 -11.75 -24.31
CA TYR A 934 -0.56 -11.64 -23.51
C TYR A 934 -0.57 -12.59 -22.29
N ALA A 935 0.56 -13.21 -21.99
CA ALA A 935 0.81 -13.80 -20.70
C ALA A 935 2.02 -13.17 -20.04
N ALA A 936 2.74 -12.20 -20.64
CA ALA A 936 3.83 -11.45 -20.01
C ALA A 936 3.55 -9.95 -19.75
N VAL A 937 2.73 -9.24 -20.54
CA VAL A 937 2.48 -7.78 -20.36
C VAL A 937 1.59 -7.45 -19.20
N THR A 938 0.35 -7.92 -19.16
CA THR A 938 -0.50 -7.77 -17.99
C THR A 938 -0.17 -8.80 -16.93
N GLN A 939 0.79 -9.70 -17.17
CA GLN A 939 1.56 -10.34 -16.10
C GLN A 939 2.28 -9.13 -15.50
N CYS A 940 3.17 -8.45 -16.24
CA CYS A 940 3.75 -7.16 -15.85
C CYS A 940 2.76 -6.00 -15.58
N PHE A 941 1.44 -6.08 -15.75
CA PHE A 941 0.50 -5.00 -15.36
C PHE A 941 -0.40 -5.39 -14.22
N PHE A 942 -0.72 -6.67 -13.99
CA PHE A 942 -1.36 -7.12 -12.77
C PHE A 942 -0.35 -7.64 -11.71
N SER A 943 0.92 -7.86 -12.09
CA SER A 943 2.15 -7.99 -11.31
C SER A 943 2.39 -7.07 -10.10
N LEU A 944 2.39 -5.74 -9.96
CA LEU A 944 2.18 -3.20 -11.24
C LEU A 944 1.05 -2.17 -11.08
N SER A 945 -0.12 -2.38 -11.68
CA SER A 945 -1.25 -1.48 -11.60
C SER A 945 -0.76 -0.15 -12.04
N VAL A 946 0.10 -0.21 -13.04
CA VAL A 946 -0.09 0.63 -14.17
C VAL A 946 -1.47 0.29 -14.66
N CYS A 947 -2.27 1.35 -14.75
CA CYS A 947 -3.50 1.38 -15.50
C CYS A 947 -4.67 0.57 -14.93
N PHE A 948 -4.43 -0.43 -14.08
CA PHE A 948 -5.33 -0.75 -12.95
C PHE A 948 -5.12 0.14 -11.81
N GLY A 949 -3.88 0.57 -11.68
CA GLY A 949 -3.67 1.78 -11.04
C GLY A 949 -3.34 1.91 -9.58
N ALA A 950 -2.43 1.24 -8.83
CA ALA A 950 -2.17 1.35 -7.34
C ALA A 950 -1.01 2.27 -6.73
N ILE A 951 -0.75 3.51 -7.19
CA ILE A 951 0.50 4.33 -7.31
C ILE A 951 0.39 5.90 -7.47
N VAL A 952 -0.41 6.59 -8.35
CA VAL A 952 -1.12 7.90 -8.04
C VAL A 952 -1.37 7.86 -6.57
N THR A 953 -1.35 8.92 -5.79
CA THR A 953 -1.80 8.84 -4.40
C THR A 953 -0.79 8.15 -3.52
N TYR A 954 -0.21 7.04 -3.98
CA TYR A 954 1.02 6.48 -3.48
C TYR A 954 2.28 7.21 -4.03
N SER A 955 2.08 8.45 -4.46
CA SER A 955 2.82 9.64 -4.05
C SER A 955 1.97 10.89 -4.15
N THR A 956 0.88 11.00 -3.40
CA THR A 956 0.43 12.37 -3.12
C THR A 956 0.90 12.88 -1.78
N ASN A 957 1.83 12.19 -1.17
CA ASN A 957 2.38 12.65 0.07
C ASN A 957 3.91 12.49 -0.02
N ASN A 958 4.43 12.64 -1.25
CA ASN A 958 5.80 12.96 -1.65
C ASN A 958 6.01 14.49 -1.75
N GLU A 959 7.24 14.92 -1.50
CA GLU A 959 7.67 16.31 -1.21
C GLU A 959 7.75 17.14 -2.49
N PHE A 960 8.70 18.07 -2.61
CA PHE A 960 9.12 18.52 -3.95
C PHE A 960 10.49 17.92 -4.41
N LYS A 961 11.35 17.25 -3.58
CA LYS A 961 12.39 16.26 -4.03
C LYS A 961 12.63 15.01 -3.14
N HIS A 962 12.02 13.87 -3.48
CA HIS A 962 12.62 12.55 -3.27
C HIS A 962 12.60 11.69 -4.52
N ASN A 963 13.64 10.89 -4.55
CA ASN A 963 14.05 9.84 -5.47
C ASN A 963 12.89 9.17 -6.34
N ILE A 964 13.06 9.04 -7.69
CA ILE A 964 12.21 8.46 -8.79
C ILE A 964 12.73 7.65 -10.10
N TYR A 965 13.91 7.82 -10.81
CA TYR A 965 14.65 6.82 -11.70
C TYR A 965 15.42 5.60 -11.08
N ARG A 966 16.61 5.72 -10.46
CA ARG A 966 17.43 4.68 -9.78
C ARG A 966 16.74 3.79 -8.72
N ASP A 967 15.96 4.33 -7.78
CA ASP A 967 15.01 3.56 -6.98
C ASP A 967 13.60 3.41 -7.65
N ALA A 968 13.56 3.44 -8.97
CA ALA A 968 12.60 2.73 -9.82
C ALA A 968 13.39 1.67 -10.62
N MET A 969 14.68 1.44 -10.29
CA MET A 969 15.59 0.55 -11.04
C MET A 969 15.99 -0.67 -10.28
N ILE A 970 16.65 -0.52 -9.13
CA ILE A 970 17.22 -1.61 -8.31
C ILE A 970 16.06 -2.34 -7.60
N ILE A 971 14.99 -2.56 -8.37
CA ILE A 971 13.61 -2.50 -7.99
C ILE A 971 12.90 -3.62 -8.74
N THR A 972 12.47 -3.42 -9.97
CA THR A 972 12.28 -4.23 -11.17
C THR A 972 13.59 -4.99 -11.49
N THR A 973 14.40 -5.18 -10.45
CA THR A 973 15.65 -5.86 -10.24
C THR A 973 15.53 -6.75 -9.01
N LEU A 974 15.44 -6.29 -7.73
CA LEU A 974 15.13 -7.28 -6.67
C LEU A 974 13.72 -7.88 -6.86
N ASP A 975 12.96 -7.33 -7.81
CA ASP A 975 11.67 -7.75 -8.29
C ASP A 975 11.85 -9.14 -8.83
N THR A 976 12.45 -9.13 -10.02
CA THR A 976 12.71 -10.22 -10.90
C THR A 976 13.62 -11.19 -10.21
N PHE A 977 14.65 -10.69 -9.53
CA PHE A 977 15.41 -11.43 -8.55
C PHE A 977 14.51 -12.19 -7.60
N THR A 978 13.46 -11.56 -7.06
CA THR A 978 12.55 -12.24 -6.19
C THR A 978 11.80 -13.29 -6.95
N SER A 979 10.90 -13.08 -7.91
CA SER A 979 10.37 -14.26 -8.66
C SER A 979 11.28 -15.01 -9.63
N MET A 980 12.58 -14.86 -9.47
CA MET A 980 13.57 -15.84 -9.89
C MET A 980 14.12 -16.63 -8.71
N ILE A 981 14.34 -15.99 -7.56
CA ILE A 981 14.61 -16.63 -6.28
C ILE A 981 13.30 -17.33 -5.90
N ALA A 982 12.25 -16.60 -5.51
CA ALA A 982 10.82 -16.71 -5.87
C ALA A 982 10.45 -17.22 -7.27
N GLY A 983 11.31 -17.94 -8.00
CA GLY A 983 11.12 -18.63 -9.29
C GLY A 983 11.41 -20.14 -9.29
N CYS A 984 12.41 -20.60 -8.53
CA CYS A 984 12.99 -21.97 -8.53
C CYS A 984 12.16 -23.22 -8.08
N ALA A 985 10.93 -23.17 -7.54
CA ALA A 985 10.85 -23.64 -6.14
C ALA A 985 9.56 -24.21 -5.44
N ILE A 986 8.31 -23.80 -5.73
CA ILE A 986 7.10 -24.63 -5.68
C ILE A 986 7.42 -25.81 -6.50
N PHE A 987 7.94 -25.57 -7.70
CA PHE A 987 8.57 -26.60 -8.47
C PHE A 987 9.64 -27.37 -7.72
N GLY A 988 10.53 -26.77 -6.92
CA GLY A 988 11.37 -27.53 -6.00
C GLY A 988 10.60 -28.47 -5.07
N ILE A 989 9.58 -27.99 -4.34
CA ILE A 989 8.80 -28.89 -3.50
C ILE A 989 7.99 -29.89 -4.34
N LEU A 990 7.26 -29.48 -5.37
CA LEU A 990 6.52 -30.33 -6.32
C LEU A 990 7.44 -31.30 -7.09
N GLY A 991 8.74 -31.01 -7.20
CA GLY A 991 9.77 -31.86 -7.78
C GLY A 991 10.19 -32.94 -6.80
N ASN A 992 10.28 -32.61 -5.50
CA ASN A 992 10.29 -33.62 -4.46
C ASN A 992 8.94 -34.38 -4.38
N LEU A 993 7.80 -33.71 -4.57
CA LEU A 993 6.49 -34.34 -4.50
C LEU A 993 6.35 -35.41 -5.57
N ALA A 994 6.74 -35.05 -6.81
CA ALA A 994 6.82 -35.94 -7.95
C ALA A 994 7.77 -37.11 -7.65
N TYR A 995 8.96 -36.84 -7.08
CA TYR A 995 9.92 -37.85 -6.65
C TYR A 995 9.36 -38.85 -5.60
N GLU A 996 8.65 -38.37 -4.59
CA GLU A 996 8.03 -39.21 -3.53
C GLU A 996 6.75 -39.92 -3.99
N MET A 997 6.20 -39.53 -5.15
CA MET A 997 5.08 -40.22 -5.81
C MET A 997 5.52 -41.17 -6.94
N ASP A 998 6.81 -41.23 -7.28
CA ASP A 998 7.36 -41.77 -8.55
C ASP A 998 6.64 -41.24 -9.81
N ILE A 999 6.21 -39.98 -9.74
CA ILE A 999 5.66 -39.24 -10.87
C ILE A 999 6.81 -38.56 -11.61
N LYS A 1000 6.93 -38.82 -12.91
CA LYS A 1000 7.98 -38.25 -13.77
C LYS A 1000 7.58 -36.93 -14.43
N ASP A 1001 6.28 -36.61 -14.44
CA ASP A 1001 5.74 -35.36 -14.95
C ASP A 1001 5.19 -34.49 -13.82
N ILE A 1002 6.00 -33.51 -13.43
CA ILE A 1002 5.67 -32.51 -12.39
C ILE A 1002 4.43 -31.69 -12.79
N GLY A 1003 4.08 -31.61 -14.07
CA GLY A 1003 2.86 -30.95 -14.52
C GLY A 1003 1.56 -31.55 -13.98
N THR A 1004 1.55 -32.86 -13.72
CA THR A 1004 0.36 -33.55 -13.17
C THR A 1004 0.02 -33.16 -11.73
N VAL A 1005 0.96 -32.56 -10.99
CA VAL A 1005 0.74 -32.02 -9.64
C VAL A 1005 0.56 -30.50 -9.64
N VAL A 1006 0.44 -29.84 -10.80
CA VAL A 1006 0.18 -28.40 -10.95
C VAL A 1006 -1.27 -28.14 -11.37
N LYS A 1007 -2.08 -27.58 -10.46
CA LYS A 1007 -3.51 -27.25 -10.66
C LYS A 1007 -3.69 -25.77 -11.04
N ASP A 1008 -4.66 -25.50 -11.91
CA ASP A 1008 -4.92 -24.16 -12.46
C ASP A 1008 -5.40 -23.14 -11.41
N GLY A 1009 -4.80 -21.96 -11.42
CA GLY A 1009 -5.46 -20.74 -10.93
C GLY A 1009 -5.52 -20.65 -9.42
N THR A 1010 -6.71 -20.66 -8.84
CA THR A 1010 -6.86 -20.85 -7.40
C THR A 1010 -6.47 -22.27 -6.97
N GLY A 1011 -6.34 -23.18 -7.93
CA GLY A 1011 -5.91 -24.56 -7.72
C GLY A 1011 -4.49 -24.72 -7.18
N LEU A 1012 -3.46 -23.91 -7.53
CA LEU A 1012 -2.13 -24.31 -7.04
C LEU A 1012 -1.99 -24.17 -5.53
N ALA A 1013 -2.61 -23.14 -5.00
CA ALA A 1013 -2.53 -22.73 -3.61
C ALA A 1013 -3.91 -22.75 -2.89
N PHE A 1014 -4.88 -23.50 -3.42
CA PHE A 1014 -5.97 -24.12 -2.65
C PHE A 1014 -6.20 -25.59 -3.06
N ILE A 1015 -5.43 -26.18 -4.01
CA ILE A 1015 -5.41 -27.63 -4.30
C ILE A 1015 -4.01 -28.27 -4.37
N SER A 1016 -3.07 -27.88 -5.24
CA SER A 1016 -1.77 -28.60 -5.46
C SER A 1016 -0.77 -28.49 -4.33
N TYR A 1017 -0.95 -27.45 -3.55
CA TYR A 1017 -0.16 -27.09 -2.41
C TYR A 1017 -1.11 -26.36 -1.45
N PRO A 1018 -2.36 -26.86 -1.31
CA PRO A 1018 -2.90 -28.12 -0.73
C PRO A 1018 -2.43 -29.57 -1.04
N ASP A 1019 -1.39 -29.90 -1.81
CA ASP A 1019 -1.01 -31.31 -2.08
C ASP A 1019 0.51 -31.65 -2.06
N ALA A 1020 1.38 -30.98 -1.24
CA ALA A 1020 2.81 -31.37 -1.09
C ALA A 1020 3.50 -31.83 0.26
N ILE A 1021 3.25 -31.39 1.53
CA ILE A 1021 3.73 -31.94 2.87
C ILE A 1021 2.66 -32.50 4.02
N ALA A 1022 1.85 -33.63 4.29
CA ALA A 1022 1.13 -34.97 3.97
C ALA A 1022 1.63 -36.38 3.23
N LYS A 1023 2.80 -37.06 3.32
CA LYS A 1023 3.60 -38.02 2.43
C LYS A 1023 5.21 -38.10 2.47
N PHE A 1024 5.97 -37.55 3.45
CA PHE A 1024 7.43 -37.57 3.79
C PHE A 1024 7.68 -37.88 5.32
N GLU A 1025 8.69 -37.35 6.08
CA GLU A 1025 9.26 -38.17 7.22
C GLU A 1025 9.61 -37.62 8.68
N VAL A 1026 9.32 -36.38 9.20
CA VAL A 1026 9.71 -35.92 10.60
C VAL A 1026 8.85 -34.87 11.35
N LEU A 1027 8.50 -35.20 12.61
CA LEU A 1027 7.65 -34.49 13.61
C LEU A 1027 6.24 -34.02 13.11
N PRO A 1028 5.29 -33.49 13.92
CA PRO A 1028 3.85 -33.49 13.51
C PRO A 1028 3.03 -32.27 13.00
N GLN A 1029 3.22 -30.95 13.25
CA GLN A 1029 2.26 -29.88 12.75
C GLN A 1029 2.72 -28.66 11.95
N LEU A 1030 3.57 -27.82 12.54
CA LEU A 1030 4.41 -26.76 11.99
C LEU A 1030 4.44 -26.66 10.47
N PHE A 1031 4.74 -27.78 9.80
CA PHE A 1031 5.04 -27.87 8.38
C PHE A 1031 3.84 -27.82 7.48
N SER A 1032 2.75 -27.33 8.04
CA SER A 1032 2.00 -26.21 7.49
C SER A 1032 1.52 -25.40 8.72
N VAL A 1033 1.21 -24.57 9.73
CA VAL A 1033 1.64 -23.40 10.55
C VAL A 1033 2.31 -22.11 10.04
N LEU A 1034 3.13 -22.06 9.00
CA LEU A 1034 3.98 -20.93 8.58
C LEU A 1034 3.79 -20.59 7.08
N PHE A 1035 2.64 -21.05 6.53
CA PHE A 1035 2.15 -20.90 5.13
C PHE A 1035 0.73 -20.33 4.96
N PHE A 1036 -0.22 -20.53 5.88
CA PHE A 1036 -1.34 -19.61 6.11
C PHE A 1036 -1.01 -18.59 7.22
N VAL A 1037 0.12 -18.79 7.87
CA VAL A 1037 1.10 -17.74 8.16
C VAL A 1037 1.73 -17.49 6.82
N MET A 1038 0.84 -16.90 6.03
CA MET A 1038 0.79 -16.51 4.66
C MET A 1038 -0.71 -16.56 4.24
N MET A 1039 -1.72 -16.33 5.10
CA MET A 1039 -3.14 -16.36 4.72
C MET A 1039 -4.13 -15.54 5.60
N PHE A 1040 -3.79 -14.27 5.85
CA PHE A 1040 -4.67 -13.08 5.96
C PHE A 1040 -4.15 -11.60 5.62
N VAL A 1041 -2.85 -11.18 5.79
CA VAL A 1041 -2.01 -9.96 5.61
C VAL A 1041 -0.57 -10.16 5.04
N LEU A 1042 -0.36 -10.97 4.00
CA LEU A 1042 0.57 -10.58 2.94
C LEU A 1042 -0.37 -9.82 2.04
N GLY A 1043 -1.44 -10.45 1.59
CA GLY A 1043 -2.52 -9.77 0.89
C GLY A 1043 -3.24 -8.59 1.58
N ILE A 1044 -3.39 -8.49 2.89
CA ILE A 1044 -4.22 -7.41 3.44
C ILE A 1044 -3.76 -5.98 3.18
N GLY A 1045 -2.50 -5.64 3.17
CA GLY A 1045 -1.72 -5.86 1.99
C GLY A 1045 -2.12 -5.11 0.77
N SER A 1046 -3.32 -5.01 0.26
CA SER A 1046 -3.80 -3.88 -0.55
C SER A 1046 -5.25 -3.96 -0.92
N SER A 1047 -5.94 -4.93 -0.37
CA SER A 1047 -6.84 -4.70 0.71
C SER A 1047 -6.63 -3.33 1.29
N VAL A 1048 -5.41 -2.93 1.67
CA VAL A 1048 -5.04 -1.55 1.97
C VAL A 1048 -4.45 -0.62 0.89
N GLY A 1049 -4.79 -0.81 -0.38
CA GLY A 1049 -4.10 -0.20 -1.53
C GLY A 1049 -4.78 -0.13 -2.92
N MET A 1050 -5.82 -0.92 -3.25
CA MET A 1050 -7.10 -0.24 -3.65
C MET A 1050 -7.84 0.23 -2.43
N THR A 1051 -7.13 0.62 -1.39
CA THR A 1051 -7.75 1.46 -0.41
C THR A 1051 -6.89 2.60 0.04
N THR A 1052 -6.09 3.15 -0.86
CA THR A 1052 -5.35 4.38 -0.56
C THR A 1052 -5.82 5.59 -1.44
N SER A 1053 -7.07 5.69 -1.94
CA SER A 1053 -7.64 6.66 -2.92
C SER A 1053 -9.20 6.94 -3.19
N LEU A 1054 -10.28 6.25 -2.69
CA LEU A 1054 -11.79 6.47 -2.86
C LEU A 1054 -12.29 7.89 -2.80
N LEU A 1055 -11.90 8.44 -1.69
CA LEU A 1055 -12.54 9.47 -0.96
C LEU A 1055 -11.61 10.67 -0.91
N VAL A 1056 -10.32 10.40 -1.00
CA VAL A 1056 -9.47 11.19 -1.85
C VAL A 1056 -9.91 11.29 -3.31
N ILE A 1057 -11.05 10.69 -3.70
CA ILE A 1057 -12.04 11.46 -4.46
C ILE A 1057 -13.32 11.89 -3.77
N LEU A 1058 -14.18 11.02 -3.26
CA LEU A 1058 -15.54 11.45 -2.89
C LEU A 1058 -15.55 12.46 -1.71
N ASN A 1059 -14.55 12.42 -0.83
CA ASN A 1059 -14.34 13.32 0.31
C ASN A 1059 -14.12 14.74 -0.09
N GLU A 1060 -13.20 14.92 -1.03
CA GLU A 1060 -12.84 16.21 -1.55
C GLU A 1060 -14.01 16.66 -2.55
N GLN A 1061 -15.26 16.08 -2.42
CA GLN A 1061 -16.60 16.48 -3.01
C GLN A 1061 -17.85 16.75 -2.06
N PHE A 1062 -17.91 16.49 -0.72
CA PHE A 1062 -18.69 17.33 0.27
C PHE A 1062 -17.92 17.59 1.61
N PRO A 1063 -18.29 18.45 2.64
CA PRO A 1063 -17.50 18.60 3.96
C PRO A 1063 -18.08 18.61 5.40
N ASN A 1064 -17.29 18.58 6.52
CA ASN A 1064 -16.17 19.44 7.03
C ASN A 1064 -15.41 18.95 8.31
N LEU A 1065 -15.98 17.97 9.01
CA LEU A 1065 -15.76 17.75 10.43
C LEU A 1065 -14.38 17.13 10.72
N LYS A 1066 -14.30 15.80 10.76
CA LYS A 1066 -13.13 15.00 11.10
C LYS A 1066 -13.36 13.55 10.61
N THR A 1067 -12.40 12.80 10.05
CA THR A 1067 -12.74 11.68 9.12
C THR A 1067 -12.48 10.23 9.57
N TRP A 1068 -12.35 9.90 10.87
CA TRP A 1068 -12.88 8.56 11.22
C TRP A 1068 -14.35 8.47 10.84
N GLN A 1069 -15.03 9.63 10.84
CA GLN A 1069 -16.42 9.74 10.44
C GLN A 1069 -16.71 9.25 9.03
N ILE A 1070 -15.71 8.94 8.18
CA ILE A 1070 -15.95 7.99 7.08
C ILE A 1070 -15.06 6.81 7.09
N VAL A 1071 -13.99 6.82 7.86
CA VAL A 1071 -13.22 5.60 7.95
C VAL A 1071 -14.19 4.51 8.38
N LEU A 1072 -14.89 4.70 9.50
CA LEU A 1072 -15.82 3.73 10.04
C LEU A 1072 -16.91 3.34 9.07
N PRO A 1073 -17.31 4.19 8.13
CA PRO A 1073 -17.89 3.62 6.90
C PRO A 1073 -17.13 3.78 5.58
N LEU A 1074 -16.32 2.79 5.21
CA LEU A 1074 -16.29 2.42 3.79
C LEU A 1074 -16.17 0.92 3.52
N CYS A 1075 -15.75 0.15 4.51
CA CYS A 1075 -16.74 -0.72 5.17
C CYS A 1075 -18.19 -0.33 4.85
N SER A 1076 -18.92 -1.29 4.32
CA SER A 1076 -20.37 -1.39 4.40
C SER A 1076 -21.19 -0.34 3.66
N LEU A 1077 -20.56 0.35 2.71
CA LEU A 1077 -21.05 0.16 1.35
C LEU A 1077 -19.99 -0.50 0.44
N GLY A 1078 -18.71 -0.49 0.85
CA GLY A 1078 -17.65 -1.36 0.32
C GLY A 1078 -17.79 -2.84 0.71
N PHE A 1079 -18.10 -3.14 1.98
CA PHE A 1079 -18.46 -4.51 2.41
C PHE A 1079 -19.62 -5.00 1.57
N LEU A 1080 -20.58 -4.14 1.27
CA LEU A 1080 -21.86 -4.66 0.74
C LEU A 1080 -21.85 -4.85 -0.71
N ILE A 1081 -20.66 -4.63 -1.23
CA ILE A 1081 -20.32 -5.28 -2.39
C ILE A 1081 -19.06 -6.24 -2.11
N GLY A 1082 -19.07 -7.31 -1.26
CA GLY A 1082 -18.33 -8.63 -1.45
C GLY A 1082 -18.87 -10.13 -1.23
N ILE A 1083 -20.15 -10.55 -1.02
CA ILE A 1083 -20.60 -11.89 -0.48
C ILE A 1083 -20.82 -12.93 -1.56
N VAL A 1084 -21.26 -12.45 -2.70
CA VAL A 1084 -21.62 -13.26 -3.86
C VAL A 1084 -20.43 -14.16 -4.23
N TYR A 1085 -19.18 -13.81 -3.87
CA TYR A 1085 -17.96 -14.47 -4.33
C TYR A 1085 -17.40 -15.49 -3.33
N VAL A 1086 -18.18 -15.79 -2.30
CA VAL A 1086 -17.89 -16.80 -1.26
C VAL A 1086 -19.09 -17.66 -0.88
N THR A 1087 -20.29 -17.26 -1.34
CA THR A 1087 -21.36 -18.25 -1.52
C THR A 1087 -20.82 -19.47 -2.29
N PRO A 1088 -21.50 -20.62 -2.27
CA PRO A 1088 -21.18 -21.77 -3.11
C PRO A 1088 -20.96 -21.48 -4.61
N GLY A 1089 -21.52 -20.39 -5.16
CA GLY A 1089 -21.24 -19.90 -6.51
C GLY A 1089 -20.06 -18.91 -6.61
N GLY A 1090 -19.23 -18.83 -5.58
CA GLY A 1090 -18.41 -17.67 -5.32
C GLY A 1090 -17.24 -17.45 -6.28
N GLN A 1091 -16.46 -18.52 -6.50
CA GLN A 1091 -15.33 -18.49 -7.42
C GLN A 1091 -15.76 -18.23 -8.87
N TRP A 1092 -17.00 -18.57 -9.23
CA TRP A 1092 -17.55 -18.23 -10.54
C TRP A 1092 -17.68 -16.72 -10.71
N VAL A 1093 -18.32 -16.03 -9.76
CA VAL A 1093 -18.51 -14.58 -9.89
C VAL A 1093 -17.17 -13.85 -9.73
N LEU A 1094 -16.24 -14.42 -8.97
CA LEU A 1094 -14.84 -14.00 -8.93
C LEU A 1094 -14.11 -14.09 -10.26
N VAL A 1095 -14.30 -15.15 -11.04
CA VAL A 1095 -13.63 -15.28 -12.33
C VAL A 1095 -14.31 -14.40 -13.39
N LEU A 1096 -15.64 -14.23 -13.32
CA LEU A 1096 -16.37 -13.21 -14.08
C LEU A 1096 -15.78 -11.82 -13.83
N ALA A 1097 -15.45 -11.57 -12.57
CA ALA A 1097 -14.85 -10.36 -12.07
C ALA A 1097 -13.38 -10.17 -12.42
N ASP A 1098 -12.55 -11.23 -12.38
CA ASP A 1098 -11.13 -11.23 -12.79
C ASP A 1098 -10.94 -10.98 -14.29
N TYR A 1099 -12.03 -11.09 -15.05
CA TYR A 1099 -12.04 -10.88 -16.48
C TYR A 1099 -12.67 -9.53 -16.92
N TYR A 1100 -13.97 -9.36 -16.69
CA TYR A 1100 -14.76 -8.33 -17.38
C TYR A 1100 -14.52 -6.92 -16.87
N GLY A 1101 -14.45 -6.76 -15.56
CA GLY A 1101 -14.18 -5.48 -14.95
C GLY A 1101 -12.76 -4.97 -15.16
N THR A 1102 -11.90 -5.81 -15.74
CA THR A 1102 -10.60 -5.96 -15.13
C THR A 1102 -9.44 -6.29 -16.05
N SER A 1103 -9.14 -7.57 -16.27
CA SER A 1103 -8.14 -8.06 -17.24
C SER A 1103 -8.26 -7.34 -18.57
N PHE A 1104 -9.51 -7.04 -18.95
CA PHE A 1104 -9.81 -6.33 -20.16
C PHE A 1104 -9.64 -4.81 -20.04
N VAL A 1105 -10.11 -4.19 -18.95
CA VAL A 1105 -10.21 -2.72 -18.88
C VAL A 1105 -8.85 -2.05 -18.79
N VAL A 1106 -7.88 -2.65 -18.11
CA VAL A 1106 -6.50 -2.12 -17.97
C VAL A 1106 -5.90 -1.54 -19.23
N PHE A 1107 -6.05 -2.25 -20.35
CA PHE A 1107 -5.39 -1.90 -21.59
C PHE A 1107 -5.97 -0.63 -22.19
N ILE A 1108 -7.28 -0.45 -22.01
CA ILE A 1108 -8.02 0.74 -22.39
C ILE A 1108 -7.51 1.90 -21.55
N LEU A 1109 -7.45 1.71 -20.22
CA LEU A 1109 -6.95 2.71 -19.28
C LEU A 1109 -5.53 3.11 -19.66
N ALA A 1110 -4.63 2.14 -19.79
CA ALA A 1110 -3.22 2.28 -20.09
C ALA A 1110 -2.94 3.04 -21.39
N THR A 1111 -3.69 2.67 -22.43
CA THR A 1111 -3.55 3.28 -23.76
C THR A 1111 -3.98 4.75 -23.70
N PHE A 1112 -5.12 5.06 -23.08
CA PHE A 1112 -5.55 6.44 -22.91
C PHE A 1112 -4.66 7.23 -21.94
N GLU A 1113 -4.03 6.56 -20.99
CA GLU A 1113 -3.17 7.16 -19.98
C GLU A 1113 -1.85 7.65 -20.60
N MET A 1114 -1.12 6.76 -21.29
CA MET A 1114 0.04 7.10 -22.13
C MET A 1114 -0.27 8.19 -23.16
N ILE A 1115 -1.40 8.09 -23.85
CA ILE A 1115 -1.81 9.07 -24.87
C ILE A 1115 -2.09 10.44 -24.22
N GLY A 1116 -2.83 10.45 -23.11
CA GLY A 1116 -3.22 11.66 -22.41
C GLY A 1116 -2.05 12.52 -21.94
N ILE A 1117 -0.89 11.90 -21.68
CA ILE A 1117 0.27 12.62 -21.16
C ILE A 1117 1.44 12.70 -22.15
N ILE A 1118 1.88 11.61 -22.77
CA ILE A 1118 3.05 11.68 -23.67
C ILE A 1118 2.72 12.38 -24.97
N HIS A 1119 1.50 12.18 -25.46
CA HIS A 1119 1.06 12.65 -26.77
C HIS A 1119 0.22 13.94 -26.67
N VAL A 1120 -0.70 14.02 -25.70
CA VAL A 1120 -1.59 15.19 -25.54
C VAL A 1120 -0.96 16.28 -24.67
N TYR A 1121 -0.45 15.96 -23.47
CA TYR A 1121 0.30 16.95 -22.67
C TYR A 1121 1.70 17.23 -23.25
N GLY A 1122 2.32 16.20 -23.83
CA GLY A 1122 3.52 16.29 -24.66
C GLY A 1122 4.81 15.98 -23.91
N ILE A 1123 5.58 15.02 -24.43
CA ILE A 1123 6.82 14.53 -23.81
C ILE A 1123 7.89 15.60 -23.51
N GLU A 1124 7.91 16.76 -24.18
CA GLU A 1124 8.84 17.84 -23.81
C GLU A 1124 8.38 18.61 -22.56
N ASN A 1125 7.07 18.86 -22.42
CA ASN A 1125 6.54 19.40 -21.18
C ASN A 1125 6.85 18.43 -20.06
N PHE A 1126 6.61 17.15 -20.33
CA PHE A 1126 6.96 16.04 -19.48
C PHE A 1126 8.42 16.07 -19.04
N ILE A 1127 9.38 16.02 -19.97
CA ILE A 1127 10.82 15.95 -19.66
C ILE A 1127 11.35 17.14 -18.87
N GLU A 1128 10.80 18.34 -19.03
CA GLU A 1128 11.19 19.48 -18.20
C GLU A 1128 10.67 19.43 -16.77
N ASP A 1129 9.51 18.82 -16.66
CA ASP A 1129 8.87 18.41 -15.43
C ASP A 1129 9.27 16.96 -15.05
N ILE A 1130 10.35 16.47 -15.70
CA ILE A 1130 11.35 15.48 -15.26
C ILE A 1130 12.73 16.15 -14.94
N GLU A 1131 12.99 17.42 -15.33
CA GLU A 1131 14.26 18.17 -15.10
C GLU A 1131 14.31 19.05 -13.81
N PHE A 1132 13.86 20.31 -13.83
CA PHE A 1132 14.13 21.38 -12.80
C PHE A 1132 13.91 21.08 -11.31
N MET A 1133 13.07 20.09 -10.97
CA MET A 1133 12.74 19.81 -9.57
C MET A 1133 13.60 18.63 -9.07
N LEU A 1134 14.86 18.58 -9.51
CA LEU A 1134 15.69 17.38 -9.54
C LEU A 1134 17.09 17.57 -10.08
N ASP A 1135 17.12 18.30 -11.19
CA ASP A 1135 18.34 18.86 -11.73
C ASP A 1135 19.28 17.76 -12.24
N MET A 1136 18.65 16.79 -12.90
CA MET A 1136 19.21 15.76 -13.77
C MET A 1136 18.24 15.58 -14.95
N LYS A 1137 18.63 14.87 -16.03
CA LYS A 1137 17.77 14.65 -17.22
C LYS A 1137 17.57 13.15 -17.47
N PRO A 1138 16.37 12.71 -17.90
CA PRO A 1138 16.11 11.29 -18.03
C PRO A 1138 16.95 10.78 -19.19
N SER A 1139 17.52 9.59 -19.06
CA SER A 1139 18.24 8.97 -20.17
C SER A 1139 17.31 8.71 -21.35
N MET A 1140 17.88 8.77 -22.55
CA MET A 1140 17.28 8.41 -23.85
C MET A 1140 16.33 7.20 -23.77
N PHE A 1141 16.75 6.14 -23.06
CA PHE A 1141 15.97 4.93 -22.79
C PHE A 1141 14.52 5.21 -22.39
N TRP A 1142 14.32 6.02 -21.34
CA TRP A 1142 12.98 6.33 -20.83
C TRP A 1142 12.10 7.02 -21.84
N LYS A 1143 12.69 7.98 -22.56
CA LYS A 1143 11.99 8.78 -23.57
C LYS A 1143 11.53 7.92 -24.73
N ILE A 1144 12.38 6.99 -25.18
CA ILE A 1144 12.08 6.03 -26.25
C ILE A 1144 10.99 5.04 -25.80
N CYS A 1145 11.09 4.53 -24.57
CA CYS A 1145 10.06 3.66 -24.01
C CYS A 1145 8.70 4.38 -24.06
N TRP A 1146 8.57 5.54 -23.42
CA TRP A 1146 7.29 6.24 -23.37
C TRP A 1146 6.73 6.70 -24.71
N PHE A 1147 7.60 7.21 -25.58
CA PHE A 1147 7.15 7.82 -26.84
C PHE A 1147 6.82 6.78 -27.90
N ILE A 1148 7.44 5.59 -27.84
CA ILE A 1148 7.38 4.61 -28.93
C ILE A 1148 7.09 3.20 -28.42
N ILE A 1149 7.97 2.62 -27.61
CA ILE A 1149 7.91 1.16 -27.32
C ILE A 1149 6.67 0.82 -26.49
N THR A 1150 6.48 1.56 -25.40
CA THR A 1150 5.46 1.33 -24.39
C THR A 1150 4.03 1.50 -24.97
N PRO A 1151 3.68 2.56 -25.72
CA PRO A 1151 2.36 2.66 -26.37
C PRO A 1151 2.14 1.62 -27.48
N VAL A 1152 3.16 1.34 -28.30
CA VAL A 1152 3.02 0.42 -29.45
C VAL A 1152 2.75 -1.01 -28.97
N ILE A 1153 3.48 -1.49 -27.95
CA ILE A 1153 3.25 -2.84 -27.40
C ILE A 1153 1.83 -2.96 -26.83
N LEU A 1154 1.32 -1.94 -26.14
CA LEU A 1154 -0.05 -1.98 -25.62
C LEU A 1154 -1.13 -1.95 -26.70
N ILE A 1155 -0.96 -1.13 -27.74
CA ILE A 1155 -1.93 -1.07 -28.83
C ILE A 1155 -1.97 -2.43 -29.54
N ILE A 1156 -0.81 -3.04 -29.81
CA ILE A 1156 -0.72 -4.39 -30.41
C ILE A 1156 -1.43 -5.43 -29.54
N ILE A 1157 -1.17 -5.44 -28.23
CA ILE A 1157 -1.74 -6.45 -27.33
C ILE A 1157 -3.23 -6.21 -27.10
N PHE A 1158 -3.69 -4.97 -26.95
CA PHE A 1158 -5.11 -4.64 -26.84
C PHE A 1158 -5.89 -5.13 -28.07
N PHE A 1159 -5.40 -4.86 -29.29
CA PHE A 1159 -6.02 -5.39 -30.51
C PHE A 1159 -5.96 -6.92 -30.56
N TYR A 1160 -4.89 -7.56 -30.10
CA TYR A 1160 -4.82 -9.03 -30.03
C TYR A 1160 -5.88 -9.63 -29.10
N THR A 1161 -6.06 -9.06 -27.91
CA THR A 1161 -7.07 -9.48 -26.92
C THR A 1161 -8.49 -9.30 -27.43
N VAL A 1162 -8.76 -8.20 -28.14
CA VAL A 1162 -10.07 -7.92 -28.74
C VAL A 1162 -10.39 -8.89 -29.89
N VAL A 1163 -9.40 -9.25 -30.71
CA VAL A 1163 -9.59 -10.17 -31.84
C VAL A 1163 -9.78 -11.62 -31.38
N ASN A 1164 -9.08 -12.05 -30.34
CA ASN A 1164 -9.10 -13.43 -29.85
C ASN A 1164 -9.98 -13.62 -28.60
N LEU A 1165 -11.00 -12.77 -28.43
CA LEU A 1165 -11.83 -12.72 -27.23
C LEU A 1165 -12.79 -13.92 -27.15
N GLN A 1166 -12.38 -14.97 -26.43
CA GLN A 1166 -13.20 -16.16 -26.22
C GLN A 1166 -14.21 -16.01 -25.07
N PRO A 1167 -15.28 -16.82 -25.03
CA PRO A 1167 -16.16 -16.91 -23.87
C PRO A 1167 -15.39 -17.32 -22.62
N LEU A 1168 -15.73 -16.70 -21.49
CA LEU A 1168 -15.16 -17.06 -20.19
C LEU A 1168 -15.63 -18.47 -19.77
N VAL A 1169 -14.70 -19.27 -19.23
CA VAL A 1169 -14.91 -20.66 -18.79
C VAL A 1169 -14.27 -20.83 -17.41
N TYR A 1170 -14.95 -21.53 -16.51
CA TYR A 1170 -14.43 -21.89 -15.19
C TYR A 1170 -14.62 -23.40 -14.95
N ALA A 1171 -13.62 -24.07 -14.35
CA ALA A 1171 -13.61 -25.53 -14.15
C ALA A 1171 -13.96 -26.39 -15.41
N GLY A 1172 -13.71 -25.87 -16.62
CA GLY A 1172 -14.09 -26.52 -17.88
C GLY A 1172 -15.56 -26.34 -18.32
N LYS A 1173 -16.34 -25.57 -17.56
CA LYS A 1173 -17.77 -25.28 -17.80
C LYS A 1173 -17.97 -23.81 -18.22
N SER A 1174 -18.94 -23.57 -19.11
CA SER A 1174 -19.28 -22.24 -19.63
C SER A 1174 -20.22 -21.48 -18.68
N PHE A 1175 -20.06 -20.17 -18.58
CA PHE A 1175 -21.00 -19.30 -17.85
C PHE A 1175 -22.35 -19.16 -18.58
N PRO A 1176 -23.48 -19.01 -17.86
CA PRO A 1176 -24.77 -18.72 -18.47
C PRO A 1176 -24.83 -17.28 -19.01
N THR A 1177 -25.69 -17.06 -20.01
CA THR A 1177 -25.84 -15.76 -20.70
C THR A 1177 -26.15 -14.59 -19.75
N ALA A 1178 -26.86 -14.84 -18.65
CA ALA A 1178 -27.14 -13.84 -17.63
C ALA A 1178 -25.86 -13.36 -16.89
N ALA A 1179 -24.92 -14.25 -16.62
CA ALA A 1179 -23.63 -13.89 -16.02
C ALA A 1179 -22.76 -13.10 -17.02
N HIS A 1180 -22.75 -13.48 -18.30
CA HIS A 1180 -22.09 -12.67 -19.34
C HIS A 1180 -22.72 -11.28 -19.49
N ALA A 1181 -24.06 -11.16 -19.38
CA ALA A 1181 -24.72 -9.85 -19.39
C ALA A 1181 -24.34 -9.00 -18.17
N ALA A 1182 -24.26 -9.59 -16.97
CA ALA A 1182 -23.75 -8.93 -15.77
C ALA A 1182 -22.30 -8.48 -15.97
N GLY A 1183 -21.42 -9.34 -16.49
CA GLY A 1183 -20.04 -9.03 -16.87
C GLY A 1183 -19.92 -7.87 -17.87
N VAL A 1184 -20.80 -7.80 -18.86
CA VAL A 1184 -20.81 -6.67 -19.82
C VAL A 1184 -21.32 -5.38 -19.19
N ILE A 1185 -22.32 -5.41 -18.29
CA ILE A 1185 -22.73 -4.24 -17.51
C ILE A 1185 -21.55 -3.75 -16.65
N ILE A 1186 -20.87 -4.69 -16.01
CA ILE A 1186 -19.65 -4.52 -15.24
C ILE A 1186 -18.52 -3.88 -16.09
N LEU A 1187 -18.30 -4.32 -17.32
CA LEU A 1187 -17.36 -3.66 -18.23
C LEU A 1187 -17.82 -2.23 -18.61
N CYS A 1188 -19.12 -2.07 -18.86
CA CYS A 1188 -19.70 -0.85 -19.41
C CYS A 1188 -19.69 0.32 -18.44
N ILE A 1189 -20.09 0.16 -17.18
CA ILE A 1189 -20.17 1.33 -16.27
C ILE A 1189 -18.76 1.97 -16.19
N GLY A 1190 -17.68 1.21 -16.43
CA GLY A 1190 -16.28 1.62 -16.39
C GLY A 1190 -15.86 2.32 -17.65
N VAL A 1191 -15.62 1.57 -18.72
CA VAL A 1191 -15.11 2.09 -20.00
C VAL A 1191 -15.90 3.31 -20.50
N LEU A 1192 -17.23 3.37 -20.25
CA LEU A 1192 -18.07 4.50 -20.67
C LEU A 1192 -17.77 5.83 -19.97
N GLN A 1193 -17.08 5.84 -18.84
CA GLN A 1193 -16.81 7.11 -18.16
C GLN A 1193 -15.75 7.94 -18.91
N ILE A 1194 -14.90 7.33 -19.74
CA ILE A 1194 -13.96 8.05 -20.62
C ILE A 1194 -14.76 8.97 -21.55
N PRO A 1195 -15.65 8.47 -22.42
CA PRO A 1195 -16.46 9.33 -23.27
C PRO A 1195 -17.45 10.22 -22.49
N ILE A 1196 -18.05 9.76 -21.38
CA ILE A 1196 -19.00 10.57 -20.59
C ILE A 1196 -18.35 11.85 -20.06
N TRP A 1197 -17.24 11.74 -19.34
CA TRP A 1197 -16.57 12.93 -18.80
C TRP A 1197 -15.85 13.74 -19.87
N MET A 1198 -15.40 13.11 -20.96
CA MET A 1198 -14.87 13.82 -22.14
C MET A 1198 -15.94 14.73 -22.76
N LEU A 1199 -17.16 14.21 -22.96
CA LEU A 1199 -18.31 14.99 -23.44
C LEU A 1199 -18.68 16.10 -22.44
N LEU A 1200 -18.72 15.82 -21.14
CA LEU A 1200 -19.01 16.83 -20.12
C LEU A 1200 -17.96 17.95 -20.09
N ALA A 1201 -16.67 17.64 -20.23
CA ALA A 1201 -15.59 18.63 -20.29
C ALA A 1201 -15.67 19.54 -21.53
N ILE A 1202 -16.09 18.99 -22.67
CA ILE A 1202 -16.36 19.74 -23.91
C ILE A 1202 -17.60 20.62 -23.74
N LEU A 1203 -18.73 20.06 -23.26
CA LEU A 1203 -20.00 20.76 -23.05
C LEU A 1203 -19.91 21.90 -22.02
N LYS A 1204 -19.09 21.75 -20.98
CA LYS A 1204 -18.77 22.81 -19.99
C LYS A 1204 -18.17 24.06 -20.63
N ASN A 1205 -17.63 23.95 -21.85
CA ASN A 1205 -17.08 25.05 -22.64
C ASN A 1205 -18.00 25.56 -23.77
N ARG A 1206 -19.31 25.23 -23.78
CA ARG A 1206 -20.30 25.60 -24.83
C ARG A 1206 -20.44 27.09 -25.18
N HIS A 1207 -19.77 27.98 -24.44
CA HIS A 1207 -19.67 29.42 -24.73
C HIS A 1207 -18.58 29.75 -25.79
N LEU A 1208 -17.91 28.73 -26.35
CA LEU A 1208 -16.88 28.85 -27.38
C LEU A 1208 -17.30 28.07 -28.64
N PRO A 1209 -16.77 28.40 -29.84
CA PRO A 1209 -16.97 27.60 -31.03
C PRO A 1209 -16.28 26.22 -30.92
N LEU A 1210 -16.87 25.18 -31.52
CA LEU A 1210 -16.53 23.76 -31.33
C LEU A 1210 -15.02 23.44 -31.31
N LYS A 1211 -14.24 23.96 -32.28
CA LYS A 1211 -12.78 23.75 -32.33
C LYS A 1211 -12.06 24.27 -31.09
N LYS A 1212 -12.51 25.40 -30.52
CA LYS A 1212 -12.00 25.96 -29.25
C LYS A 1212 -12.56 25.22 -28.03
N MET A 1213 -13.78 24.68 -28.07
CA MET A 1213 -14.32 23.82 -27.00
C MET A 1213 -13.43 22.59 -26.81
N ILE A 1214 -13.18 21.85 -27.89
CA ILE A 1214 -12.36 20.63 -27.90
C ILE A 1214 -10.92 20.97 -27.46
N THR A 1215 -10.28 21.96 -28.11
CA THR A 1215 -8.90 22.36 -27.76
C THR A 1215 -8.75 22.72 -26.29
N LYS A 1216 -9.72 23.42 -25.69
CA LYS A 1216 -9.70 23.83 -24.28
C LYS A 1216 -10.04 22.68 -23.32
N ALA A 1217 -10.70 21.62 -23.78
CA ALA A 1217 -10.95 20.40 -22.99
C ALA A 1217 -9.72 19.48 -22.91
N PHE A 1218 -8.82 19.52 -23.90
CA PHE A 1218 -7.54 18.79 -23.87
C PHE A 1218 -6.36 19.64 -23.36
N GLN A 1219 -6.61 20.86 -22.88
CA GLN A 1219 -5.58 21.75 -22.35
C GLN A 1219 -5.50 21.71 -20.82
N PRO A 1220 -4.30 21.88 -20.24
CA PRO A 1220 -4.14 21.98 -18.80
C PRO A 1220 -4.92 23.16 -18.22
N THR A 1221 -5.63 22.92 -17.12
CA THR A 1221 -6.43 23.97 -16.46
C THR A 1221 -5.54 24.96 -15.70
N SER A 1222 -6.11 26.06 -15.22
CA SER A 1222 -5.51 26.89 -14.16
C SER A 1222 -5.40 26.15 -12.82
N GLN A 1223 -5.94 24.94 -12.75
CA GLN A 1223 -5.66 23.99 -11.71
C GLN A 1223 -4.66 22.93 -12.18
N TRP A 1224 -3.87 23.06 -13.27
CA TRP A 1224 -2.64 22.27 -13.54
C TRP A 1224 -1.38 23.12 -13.23
N GLY A 1225 -0.33 22.50 -12.69
CA GLY A 1225 0.79 23.13 -11.97
C GLY A 1225 0.57 23.70 -10.56
N PRO A 1226 1.59 23.78 -9.70
CA PRO A 1226 1.55 23.17 -8.35
C PRO A 1226 0.76 23.81 -7.12
N LYS A 1227 0.47 23.05 -5.98
CA LYS A 1227 0.08 23.06 -4.41
C LYS A 1227 0.59 24.16 -3.64
N GLU A 1228 1.12 24.95 -4.51
CA GLU A 1228 2.44 25.12 -4.48
C GLU A 1228 2.74 26.33 -5.44
N MET A 1229 2.56 27.67 -5.14
CA MET A 1229 2.92 29.00 -5.77
C MET A 1229 4.18 29.81 -5.36
N ASN A 1230 4.56 30.26 -4.17
CA ASN A 1230 5.99 30.63 -3.94
C ASN A 1230 7.06 29.72 -4.65
N TYR A 1231 6.70 28.49 -5.06
CA TYR A 1231 7.33 27.63 -6.08
C TYR A 1231 6.47 27.05 -7.31
N ARG A 1232 5.18 27.46 -7.54
CA ARG A 1232 4.41 27.46 -8.85
C ARG A 1232 4.54 28.81 -9.53
N LYS A 1233 4.67 29.91 -8.81
CA LYS A 1233 5.48 31.07 -9.19
C LYS A 1233 6.81 30.53 -9.70
N GLN A 1234 7.66 29.85 -8.91
CA GLN A 1234 8.90 29.30 -9.49
C GLN A 1234 8.64 28.35 -10.69
N TRP A 1235 7.57 27.55 -10.75
CA TRP A 1235 7.37 26.64 -11.89
C TRP A 1235 6.89 27.36 -13.14
N LEU A 1236 5.94 28.28 -12.99
CA LEU A 1236 5.53 29.19 -14.03
C LEU A 1236 6.74 30.01 -14.47
N THR A 1237 7.61 30.46 -13.55
CA THR A 1237 8.89 31.13 -13.86
C THR A 1237 9.79 30.22 -14.68
N PHE A 1238 9.99 28.95 -14.31
CA PHE A 1238 10.79 28.01 -15.08
C PHE A 1238 10.15 27.59 -16.39
N LYS A 1239 8.82 27.49 -16.49
CA LYS A 1239 8.11 27.27 -17.75
C LYS A 1239 8.03 28.51 -18.60
N GLU A 1240 8.17 29.70 -18.02
CA GLU A 1240 8.30 30.98 -18.71
C GLU A 1240 9.74 31.21 -19.16
N GLU A 1241 10.76 30.84 -18.38
CA GLU A 1241 12.13 30.62 -18.82
C GLU A 1241 12.09 29.66 -19.99
N LYS A 1242 11.65 28.41 -19.77
CA LYS A 1242 11.44 27.41 -20.82
C LYS A 1242 10.32 27.78 -21.83
N MET A 1243 9.68 28.96 -21.77
CA MET A 1243 8.85 29.53 -22.85
C MET A 1243 9.41 30.85 -23.45
N LYS A 1244 10.50 31.40 -22.89
CA LYS A 1244 11.42 32.40 -23.47
C LYS A 1244 12.57 31.72 -24.21
N ILE A 1245 12.94 30.55 -23.73
CA ILE A 1245 13.65 29.47 -24.43
C ILE A 1245 12.61 28.85 -25.46
N ARG A 1246 11.34 29.37 -25.53
CA ARG A 1246 10.11 28.89 -26.22
C ARG A 1246 9.17 29.62 -27.26
N ASN A 1247 9.13 30.86 -27.78
CA ASN A 1247 9.94 32.00 -28.29
C ASN A 1247 10.31 32.15 -29.81
N MET A 1248 11.57 31.96 -30.29
CA MET A 1248 11.98 32.11 -31.72
C MET A 1248 13.23 31.29 -32.18
N ARG A 1249 13.08 30.06 -32.74
CA ARG A 1249 14.12 29.26 -33.47
C ARG A 1249 13.55 27.94 -34.08
N ASP A 1250 14.04 27.48 -35.23
CA ASP A 1250 13.18 27.38 -36.43
C ASP A 1250 12.80 25.98 -37.00
N ARG A 1251 12.98 24.85 -36.30
CA ARG A 1251 12.61 23.51 -36.84
C ARG A 1251 11.13 23.15 -36.64
N SER A 1252 10.57 22.25 -37.46
CA SER A 1252 9.17 21.76 -37.33
C SER A 1252 8.97 20.85 -36.11
N LYS A 1253 7.84 20.99 -35.39
CA LYS A 1253 7.56 20.37 -34.07
C LYS A 1253 7.96 18.90 -33.93
N TRP A 1254 7.61 18.08 -34.91
CA TRP A 1254 7.86 16.64 -34.90
C TRP A 1254 9.36 16.28 -34.95
N LEU A 1255 10.15 17.01 -35.76
CA LEU A 1255 11.62 16.91 -35.71
C LEU A 1255 12.19 17.37 -34.36
N GLN A 1256 11.58 18.36 -33.71
CA GLN A 1256 11.99 18.77 -32.37
C GLN A 1256 11.79 17.59 -31.42
N THR A 1257 10.60 16.98 -31.41
CA THR A 1257 10.23 15.82 -30.58
C THR A 1257 11.21 14.65 -30.72
N ILE A 1258 11.62 14.31 -31.94
CA ILE A 1258 12.63 13.27 -32.18
C ILE A 1258 13.99 13.66 -31.59
N GLN A 1259 14.43 14.91 -31.73
CA GLN A 1259 15.70 15.36 -31.14
C GLN A 1259 15.70 15.30 -29.59
N ILE A 1260 14.54 15.41 -28.93
CA ILE A 1260 14.41 15.18 -27.47
C ILE A 1260 14.54 13.71 -27.12
N VAL A 1261 13.79 12.86 -27.82
CA VAL A 1261 13.64 11.43 -27.50
C VAL A 1261 14.97 10.70 -27.68
N PHE A 1262 15.74 11.09 -28.71
CA PHE A 1262 17.02 10.49 -29.05
C PHE A 1262 18.25 11.30 -28.56
N ASP A 1263 18.07 12.39 -27.80
CA ASP A 1263 19.13 13.26 -27.26
C ASP A 1263 20.20 13.71 -28.30
N LEU A 1264 19.82 13.83 -29.57
CA LEU A 1264 20.74 13.73 -30.71
C LEU A 1264 21.81 14.83 -30.85
N PHE A 1265 21.67 15.95 -30.13
CA PHE A 1265 22.72 16.96 -29.91
C PHE A 1265 22.47 17.65 -28.56
N SER A 1266 23.46 17.63 -27.67
CA SER A 1266 23.44 18.32 -26.37
C SER A 1266 23.72 19.81 -26.51
#